data_AF-A0AA51ZWQ9-F1
#
_entry.id   AF-A0AA51ZWQ9-F1
#
_cell.length_a   1.000
_cell.length_b   1.000
_cell.length_c   1.000
_cell.angle_alpha   90.00
_cell.angle_beta   90.00
_cell.angle_gamma   90.00
#
_symmetry.space_group_name_H-M   'P 1'
#
loop_
_entity.id
_entity.type
_entity.pdbx_description
1 polymer ?
#
loop_
_entity_poly.entity_id
_entity_poly.type
_entity_poly.pdbx_seq_one_letter_code
_entity_poly.pdbx_strand_id
1 'polypeptide(L)'
;MKNAFAIFFTLLIFISVENINGQVSIKGEPIICPVDHNSYDTFVPPPKAFIESKNFRKAKSVNIIVNYNGFTEQAKTAYQYAVDIWASLIKSPVQIIIDANFEALGEGVLGQAGPTNYFRDFEGAPKKGTFYPIALAEKLARKNLNGSGDADISSSFNSDFDFYFGLDGDPPANQYDFVSIVLHELGHGLGFTGGVSFEQQSGSWTLFNTVYPSVFTQFVELGDNSPIISLPDNSPETADALTSDDLFFNGTNAVSALRTRPKLFAPSTWNQGSSYSHLDENTYRAGNPNSLMSPQFGSGEAIHDPGITYEIFADMGWVHTYLDHTNNNQLTDNIADPFSLELSINSDTTFESLSPVVVYSTDGFQTTETINMTDSGDGITFTAKIPNPGTFLSIKYYFGNIIDQAGREYRLPVNSPNNTYQINIVNLKSKPVPYSVLDGGDFESNPDDFQAIPIDGNNEIWELGTPGNRLNQAPSGSNVWKTNLNSDIGVLDQNISGALLSPTFDFSDVNKNHELSFNFSMENAFTQSIGLFRTGPFGFHVQYSIDNGKNWQLLGDIRDEAGSNWYNVSEDSPQIFPEEANAGWIQQTIEVIDGDTTFIPVKAKYNVSFLTGNSQVNFRLVFYAKRGFRAEGYNADGVLIDDFEILKSSPTADFTTADSRFIFVGDEVQFQYLSTGASTYSWDFGDGSTSTLENPSHIYSQGGIYDVRLTITSADGEAEVVKENYLTVIKPKDIPYTLSDGGDLEGTDIDFIIENIAGTGFQVGESSIPGKAGTASGSNAIVTGINQSQYENDSEAYIYSPEFNFASLGNYELSFETNYSFEPNWDGFIVEYTTDRGENWTKLNPEQAEGWYNQISDPLSVFGAQVPIFSGNTNNSFERKFTDISFLGGNETVGFRVKFLTDAAEIDAGMAFDNFEISGPEPGPAFPNFISNIQEGCEQTTITFINESSGSITALEWDFGEGAEPRTALGVGPHQVVYNTAGEYNVKLTATDINEDLVVEEKFSYIIIQENHTPVVTVSDPDENGNFTLTSTEGDAYQWFYKDAILPDATSQSIMVQNSGDYKVSVLINGCEGVSENITVLSNDSPLNTSFIAFPNPIDGAKELNYSFENKIFGSYLVTIHSIDGKKILSKRFKKNRYHEKKSIDLKGIESGLYFIKILSGDQQAQRKIIIE
;
A
#
# COMPACT_ATOMS: atom_id res chain seq x y z
N MET A 1 -58.22 -25.56 -4.40
CA MET A 1 -58.05 -26.89 -3.75
C MET A 1 -56.83 -27.55 -4.38
N LYS A 2 -55.87 -27.97 -3.55
CA LYS A 2 -54.57 -28.61 -3.83
C LYS A 2 -53.35 -27.69 -4.08
N ASN A 3 -52.67 -27.43 -2.97
CA ASN A 3 -51.23 -27.58 -2.69
C ASN A 3 -50.22 -27.08 -3.73
N ALA A 4 -49.54 -25.98 -3.39
CA ALA A 4 -48.16 -25.71 -3.82
C ALA A 4 -47.31 -25.55 -2.54
N PHE A 5 -46.19 -26.28 -2.52
CA PHE A 5 -45.25 -26.42 -1.42
C PHE A 5 -44.56 -25.09 -1.10
N ALA A 6 -44.61 -24.67 0.17
CA ALA A 6 -43.68 -23.70 0.73
C ALA A 6 -42.39 -24.45 1.09
N ILE A 7 -41.28 -24.10 0.44
CA ILE A 7 -39.94 -24.58 0.83
C ILE A 7 -39.43 -23.61 1.88
N PHE A 8 -39.50 -24.03 3.15
CA PHE A 8 -38.77 -23.39 4.25
C PHE A 8 -37.30 -23.81 4.14
N PHE A 9 -36.41 -22.86 3.86
CA PHE A 9 -34.98 -23.03 4.14
C PHE A 9 -34.75 -22.62 5.59
N THR A 10 -34.82 -23.58 6.51
CA THR A 10 -34.24 -23.43 7.86
C THR A 10 -32.75 -23.72 7.74
N LEU A 11 -31.94 -22.68 7.53
CA LEU A 11 -30.50 -22.78 7.68
C LEU A 11 -30.18 -22.73 9.18
N LEU A 12 -29.66 -23.82 9.73
CA LEU A 12 -29.09 -23.84 11.08
C LEU A 12 -27.81 -22.98 11.07
N ILE A 13 -27.86 -21.83 11.75
CA ILE A 13 -26.72 -20.93 11.92
C ILE A 13 -25.77 -21.52 12.96
N PHE A 14 -24.54 -21.81 12.55
CA PHE A 14 -23.42 -21.97 13.49
C PHE A 14 -22.93 -20.58 13.89
N ILE A 15 -23.03 -20.25 15.17
CA ILE A 15 -22.43 -19.06 15.77
C ILE A 15 -20.94 -19.37 15.97
N SER A 16 -20.06 -18.81 15.14
CA SER A 16 -18.63 -18.75 15.46
C SER A 16 -18.36 -17.46 16.24
N VAL A 17 -18.27 -17.56 17.56
CA VAL A 17 -17.67 -16.49 18.39
C VAL A 17 -16.17 -16.71 18.38
N GLU A 18 -15.46 -16.10 17.44
CA GLU A 18 -13.99 -16.04 17.52
C GLU A 18 -13.59 -14.93 18.48
N ASN A 19 -13.16 -15.33 19.68
CA ASN A 19 -12.63 -14.45 20.70
C ASN A 19 -11.13 -14.23 20.43
N ILE A 20 -10.82 -13.23 19.61
CA ILE A 20 -9.47 -12.67 19.56
C ILE A 20 -9.56 -11.33 20.32
N ASN A 21 -8.88 -11.24 21.46
CA ASN A 21 -8.69 -10.01 22.26
C ASN A 21 -9.94 -9.29 22.82
N GLY A 22 -11.06 -9.98 23.02
CA GLY A 22 -12.29 -9.37 23.58
C GLY A 22 -13.07 -8.51 22.59
N GLN A 23 -12.63 -8.49 21.33
CA GLN A 23 -13.40 -8.03 20.19
C GLN A 23 -14.42 -9.12 19.81
N VAL A 24 -15.60 -8.73 19.35
CA VAL A 24 -16.64 -9.67 18.91
C VAL A 24 -17.02 -9.34 17.49
N SER A 25 -16.83 -10.31 16.58
CA SER A 25 -17.26 -10.26 15.19
C SER A 25 -18.57 -11.02 15.01
N ILE A 26 -19.50 -10.45 14.23
CA ILE A 26 -20.77 -11.12 13.85
C ILE A 26 -21.02 -10.88 12.36
N LYS A 27 -21.42 -11.94 11.64
CA LYS A 27 -21.76 -11.87 10.21
C LYS A 27 -23.03 -11.04 10.00
N GLY A 28 -23.02 -10.15 9.00
CA GLY A 28 -24.20 -9.37 8.62
C GLY A 28 -25.22 -10.15 7.77
N GLU A 29 -26.48 -9.74 7.85
CA GLU A 29 -27.54 -10.16 6.92
C GLU A 29 -27.78 -9.06 5.88
N PRO A 30 -28.02 -9.40 4.60
CA PRO A 30 -28.28 -8.42 3.57
C PRO A 30 -29.67 -7.79 3.76
N ILE A 31 -29.77 -6.49 3.45
CA ILE A 31 -31.03 -5.76 3.34
C ILE A 31 -31.54 -5.87 1.90
N ILE A 32 -32.85 -5.93 1.70
CA ILE A 32 -33.47 -6.22 0.40
C ILE A 32 -34.17 -4.95 -0.13
N CYS A 33 -33.95 -4.62 -1.40
CA CYS A 33 -34.70 -3.59 -2.13
C CYS A 33 -35.84 -4.22 -2.96
N PRO A 34 -37.11 -4.13 -2.49
CA PRO A 34 -38.27 -4.59 -3.24
C PRO A 34 -38.68 -3.63 -4.36
N VAL A 35 -39.34 -4.19 -5.38
CA VAL A 35 -39.89 -3.43 -6.52
C VAL A 35 -41.14 -2.62 -6.14
N ASP A 36 -41.22 -1.37 -6.59
CA ASP A 36 -42.50 -0.66 -6.76
C ASP A 36 -43.01 -0.87 -8.20
N HIS A 37 -44.27 -1.25 -8.33
CA HIS A 37 -44.92 -1.49 -9.62
C HIS A 37 -45.45 -0.22 -10.29
N ASN A 38 -45.23 0.95 -9.68
CA ASN A 38 -45.52 2.24 -10.28
C ASN A 38 -44.42 2.67 -11.25
N SER A 39 -44.78 3.57 -12.17
CA SER A 39 -43.87 4.21 -13.12
C SER A 39 -43.83 5.71 -12.84
N TYR A 40 -42.62 6.26 -12.78
CA TYR A 40 -42.31 7.65 -12.48
C TYR A 40 -41.56 8.31 -13.65
N ASP A 41 -41.36 9.63 -13.54
CA ASP A 41 -40.59 10.44 -14.49
C ASP A 41 -39.82 11.48 -13.66
N THR A 42 -38.81 11.01 -12.92
CA THR A 42 -38.10 11.82 -11.93
C THR A 42 -36.60 11.54 -11.97
N PHE A 43 -35.80 12.60 -11.95
CA PHE A 43 -34.34 12.53 -11.84
C PHE A 43 -33.82 13.42 -10.72
N VAL A 44 -33.08 12.84 -9.77
CA VAL A 44 -32.28 13.56 -8.79
C VAL A 44 -30.81 13.51 -9.23
N PRO A 45 -30.19 14.66 -9.62
CA PRO A 45 -28.84 14.68 -10.15
C PRO A 45 -27.79 14.41 -9.06
N PRO A 46 -26.59 13.94 -9.42
CA PRO A 46 -25.57 13.60 -8.43
C PRO A 46 -25.05 14.82 -7.64
N PRO A 47 -24.40 14.58 -6.48
CA PRO A 47 -23.95 15.64 -5.60
C PRO A 47 -22.98 16.60 -6.29
N LYS A 48 -23.02 17.88 -5.89
CA LYS A 48 -22.08 18.90 -6.41
C LYS A 48 -20.62 18.50 -6.25
N ALA A 49 -20.26 17.86 -5.12
CA ALA A 49 -18.90 17.40 -4.86
C ALA A 49 -18.40 16.42 -5.94
N PHE A 50 -19.26 15.50 -6.39
CA PHE A 50 -18.97 14.59 -7.49
C PHE A 50 -18.84 15.33 -8.82
N ILE A 51 -19.77 16.23 -9.15
CA ILE A 51 -19.74 17.01 -10.39
C ILE A 51 -18.48 17.89 -10.47
N GLU A 52 -18.09 18.53 -9.37
CA GLU A 52 -16.90 19.38 -9.29
C GLU A 52 -15.61 18.56 -9.37
N SER A 53 -15.58 17.35 -8.81
CA SER A 53 -14.44 16.43 -8.91
C SER A 53 -14.13 15.99 -10.36
N LYS A 54 -15.13 16.00 -11.25
CA LYS A 54 -14.92 15.74 -12.69
C LYS A 54 -14.27 16.91 -13.43
N ASN A 55 -14.38 18.13 -12.89
CA ASN A 55 -13.84 19.34 -13.49
C ASN A 55 -12.42 19.69 -12.99
N PHE A 56 -11.94 19.06 -11.91
CA PHE A 56 -10.61 19.27 -11.34
C PHE A 56 -10.01 17.93 -10.87
N ARG A 57 -8.76 17.62 -11.25
CA ARG A 57 -8.06 16.42 -10.75
C ARG A 57 -7.80 16.54 -9.24
N LYS A 58 -8.73 16.07 -8.42
CA LYS A 58 -8.59 15.96 -6.96
C LYS A 58 -8.21 14.50 -6.63
N ALA A 59 -7.25 14.30 -5.72
CA ALA A 59 -6.87 12.95 -5.29
C ALA A 59 -8.07 12.24 -4.63
N LYS A 60 -8.26 10.94 -4.94
CA LYS A 60 -9.31 10.11 -4.30
C LYS A 60 -9.05 10.03 -2.79
N SER A 61 -10.07 10.26 -1.97
CA SER A 61 -9.99 10.27 -0.50
C SER A 61 -10.29 8.93 0.18
N VAL A 62 -10.66 7.92 -0.62
CA VAL A 62 -10.86 6.52 -0.22
C VAL A 62 -10.53 5.63 -1.42
N ASN A 63 -9.96 4.45 -1.16
CA ASN A 63 -9.74 3.43 -2.16
C ASN A 63 -10.84 2.36 -2.06
N ILE A 64 -11.70 2.24 -3.08
CA ILE A 64 -12.77 1.22 -3.11
C ILE A 64 -12.45 0.24 -4.24
N ILE A 65 -12.34 -1.04 -3.89
CA ILE A 65 -12.07 -2.15 -4.81
C ILE A 65 -13.36 -2.95 -4.96
N VAL A 66 -13.73 -3.27 -6.20
CA VAL A 66 -14.94 -4.03 -6.50
C VAL A 66 -14.59 -5.31 -7.24
N ASN A 67 -15.00 -6.44 -6.67
CA ASN A 67 -14.90 -7.76 -7.28
C ASN A 67 -16.22 -8.04 -8.02
N TYR A 68 -16.19 -7.92 -9.36
CA TYR A 68 -17.38 -8.08 -10.20
C TYR A 68 -17.61 -9.52 -10.63
N ASN A 69 -18.75 -10.11 -10.25
CA ASN A 69 -19.16 -11.46 -10.63
C ASN A 69 -20.45 -11.41 -11.47
N GLY A 70 -20.40 -11.91 -12.72
CA GLY A 70 -21.60 -12.02 -13.59
C GLY A 70 -22.05 -10.74 -14.30
N PHE A 71 -21.38 -9.61 -14.10
CA PHE A 71 -21.74 -8.32 -14.71
C PHE A 71 -21.35 -8.20 -16.19
N THR A 72 -22.18 -7.52 -16.97
CA THR A 72 -21.83 -7.00 -18.31
C THR A 72 -20.98 -5.72 -18.20
N GLU A 73 -20.26 -5.33 -19.25
CA GLU A 73 -19.43 -4.09 -19.22
C GLU A 73 -20.26 -2.81 -19.00
N GLN A 74 -21.49 -2.77 -19.52
CA GLN A 74 -22.42 -1.67 -19.29
C GLN A 74 -22.86 -1.60 -17.83
N ALA A 75 -23.17 -2.76 -17.23
CA ALA A 75 -23.53 -2.86 -15.82
C ALA A 75 -22.34 -2.51 -14.90
N LYS A 76 -21.11 -2.94 -15.23
CA LYS A 76 -19.89 -2.53 -14.51
C LYS A 76 -19.69 -1.03 -14.55
N THR A 77 -19.90 -0.39 -15.71
CA THR A 77 -19.76 1.06 -15.87
C THR A 77 -20.77 1.81 -15.00
N ALA A 78 -22.03 1.38 -15.00
CA ALA A 78 -23.07 1.96 -14.15
C ALA A 78 -22.81 1.73 -12.65
N TYR A 79 -22.34 0.53 -12.27
CA TYR A 79 -21.94 0.23 -10.90
C TYR A 79 -20.78 1.12 -10.43
N GLN A 80 -19.72 1.22 -11.24
CA GLN A 80 -18.55 2.02 -10.91
C GLN A 80 -18.92 3.50 -10.77
N TYR A 81 -19.87 4.00 -11.55
CA TYR A 81 -20.39 5.35 -11.40
C TYR A 81 -21.03 5.59 -10.02
N ALA A 82 -21.81 4.63 -9.49
CA ALA A 82 -22.35 4.70 -8.14
C ALA A 82 -21.24 4.63 -7.06
N VAL A 83 -20.23 3.78 -7.26
CA VAL A 83 -19.05 3.70 -6.38
C VAL A 83 -18.30 5.03 -6.36
N ASP A 84 -18.10 5.67 -7.52
CA ASP A 84 -17.40 6.95 -7.61
C ASP A 84 -18.20 8.08 -6.93
N ILE A 85 -19.54 8.02 -6.92
CA ILE A 85 -20.38 8.95 -6.13
C ILE A 85 -20.08 8.76 -4.64
N TRP A 86 -20.13 7.54 -4.11
CA TRP A 86 -19.80 7.29 -2.70
C TRP A 86 -18.36 7.68 -2.36
N ALA A 87 -17.39 7.32 -3.20
CA ALA A 87 -15.98 7.67 -3.03
C ALA A 87 -15.72 9.19 -3.02
N SER A 88 -16.63 9.99 -3.58
CA SER A 88 -16.56 11.46 -3.52
C SER A 88 -17.08 12.04 -2.21
N LEU A 89 -17.85 11.28 -1.43
CA LEU A 89 -18.54 11.73 -0.22
C LEU A 89 -17.89 11.23 1.07
N ILE A 90 -17.27 10.04 1.06
CA ILE A 90 -16.65 9.44 2.24
C ILE A 90 -15.12 9.46 2.17
N LYS A 91 -14.49 9.34 3.33
CA LYS A 91 -13.03 9.25 3.50
C LYS A 91 -12.68 8.02 4.30
N SER A 92 -11.59 7.34 3.95
CA SER A 92 -11.08 6.24 4.76
C SER A 92 -9.56 6.13 4.62
N PRO A 93 -8.81 5.92 5.71
CA PRO A 93 -7.38 5.62 5.65
C PRO A 93 -7.10 4.17 5.21
N VAL A 94 -8.12 3.32 5.18
CA VAL A 94 -8.07 1.92 4.75
C VAL A 94 -8.93 1.72 3.50
N GLN A 95 -8.57 0.75 2.67
CA GLN A 95 -9.36 0.40 1.49
C GLN A 95 -10.70 -0.23 1.88
N ILE A 96 -11.70 -0.14 1.01
CA ILE A 96 -12.98 -0.83 1.15
C ILE A 96 -13.11 -1.84 0.01
N ILE A 97 -13.32 -3.11 0.33
CA ILE A 97 -13.49 -4.19 -0.66
C ILE A 97 -14.97 -4.56 -0.77
N ILE A 98 -15.47 -4.65 -2.00
CA ILE A 98 -16.87 -4.98 -2.29
C ILE A 98 -16.95 -6.21 -3.18
N ASP A 99 -17.65 -7.24 -2.72
CA ASP A 99 -18.04 -8.37 -3.57
C ASP A 99 -19.40 -8.08 -4.20
N ALA A 100 -19.41 -7.85 -5.51
CA ALA A 100 -20.59 -7.51 -6.28
C ALA A 100 -21.01 -8.65 -7.21
N ASN A 101 -22.23 -9.17 -7.03
CA ASN A 101 -22.78 -10.30 -7.79
C ASN A 101 -23.98 -9.88 -8.66
N PHE A 102 -24.02 -10.33 -9.91
CA PHE A 102 -25.16 -10.13 -10.81
C PHE A 102 -25.80 -11.49 -11.11
N GLU A 103 -26.88 -11.81 -10.41
CA GLU A 103 -27.46 -13.16 -10.33
C GLU A 103 -28.97 -13.13 -10.12
N ALA A 104 -29.67 -14.25 -10.33
CA ALA A 104 -31.12 -14.30 -10.12
C ALA A 104 -31.47 -14.29 -8.63
N LEU A 105 -32.23 -13.27 -8.18
CA LEU A 105 -32.61 -13.10 -6.76
C LEU A 105 -34.09 -13.45 -6.46
N GLY A 106 -34.85 -13.86 -7.49
CA GLY A 106 -36.27 -14.17 -7.38
C GLY A 106 -37.21 -13.02 -7.76
N GLU A 107 -38.51 -13.29 -7.79
CA GLU A 107 -39.52 -12.30 -8.24
C GLU A 107 -39.67 -11.17 -7.21
N GLY A 108 -39.51 -9.92 -7.66
CA GLY A 108 -39.80 -8.73 -6.86
C GLY A 108 -38.65 -8.12 -6.05
N VAL A 109 -37.43 -8.64 -6.19
CA VAL A 109 -36.21 -8.11 -5.56
C VAL A 109 -35.31 -7.48 -6.62
N LEU A 110 -34.97 -6.20 -6.49
CA LEU A 110 -34.09 -5.48 -7.43
C LEU A 110 -32.60 -5.69 -7.08
N GLY A 111 -32.29 -5.63 -5.79
CA GLY A 111 -30.96 -5.82 -5.24
C GLY A 111 -31.00 -6.18 -3.76
N GLN A 112 -29.85 -6.55 -3.24
CA GLN A 112 -29.60 -6.72 -1.81
C GLN A 112 -28.13 -6.44 -1.47
N ALA A 113 -27.87 -5.84 -0.33
CA ALA A 113 -26.51 -5.66 0.18
C ALA A 113 -26.45 -5.49 1.69
N GLY A 114 -25.26 -5.70 2.24
CA GLY A 114 -24.99 -5.46 3.65
C GLY A 114 -23.49 -5.55 3.97
N PRO A 115 -23.09 -5.10 5.17
CA PRO A 115 -21.74 -5.32 5.67
C PRO A 115 -21.53 -6.82 5.88
N THR A 116 -20.35 -7.33 5.51
CA THR A 116 -20.01 -8.74 5.72
C THR A 116 -19.91 -9.07 7.21
N ASN A 117 -19.37 -8.15 8.01
CA ASN A 117 -19.18 -8.29 9.45
C ASN A 117 -19.51 -7.02 10.24
N TYR A 118 -19.73 -7.20 11.54
CA TYR A 118 -19.81 -6.14 12.55
C TYR A 118 -18.79 -6.35 13.66
N PHE A 119 -18.15 -5.26 14.11
CA PHE A 119 -17.16 -5.27 15.18
C PHE A 119 -17.56 -4.33 16.32
N ARG A 120 -17.20 -4.69 17.55
CA ARG A 120 -17.35 -3.84 18.74
C ARG A 120 -16.11 -3.86 19.61
N ASP A 121 -15.96 -2.83 20.44
CA ASP A 121 -14.92 -2.72 21.48
C ASP A 121 -13.49 -2.86 20.94
N PHE A 122 -13.28 -2.48 19.68
CA PHE A 122 -11.95 -2.37 19.06
C PHE A 122 -11.22 -1.11 19.53
N GLU A 123 -9.90 -1.08 19.35
CA GLU A 123 -9.08 0.09 19.66
C GLU A 123 -9.50 1.29 18.81
N GLY A 124 -9.84 2.42 19.44
CA GLY A 124 -10.38 3.59 18.75
C GLY A 124 -11.91 3.59 18.59
N ALA A 125 -12.63 2.56 19.08
CA ALA A 125 -14.09 2.54 19.05
C ALA A 125 -14.69 3.74 19.83
N PRO A 126 -15.53 4.58 19.20
CA PRO A 126 -16.07 5.78 19.85
C PRO A 126 -16.99 5.51 21.04
N LYS A 127 -17.74 4.40 21.00
CA LYS A 127 -18.66 3.98 22.07
C LYS A 127 -18.42 2.52 22.44
N LYS A 128 -18.23 2.25 23.73
CA LYS A 128 -18.14 0.90 24.28
C LYS A 128 -19.48 0.17 24.13
N GLY A 129 -19.46 -1.14 23.86
CA GLY A 129 -20.66 -1.97 23.73
C GLY A 129 -21.55 -1.55 22.56
N THR A 130 -20.97 -1.10 21.46
CA THR A 130 -21.68 -0.71 20.23
C THR A 130 -21.05 -1.42 19.04
N PHE A 131 -21.88 -2.01 18.18
CA PHE A 131 -21.41 -2.66 16.95
C PHE A 131 -21.32 -1.66 15.79
N TYR A 132 -20.22 -1.74 15.04
CA TYR A 132 -19.95 -0.94 13.86
C TYR A 132 -19.82 -1.88 12.65
N PRO A 133 -20.42 -1.54 11.49
CA PRO A 133 -20.23 -2.32 10.27
C PRO A 133 -18.75 -2.28 9.88
N ILE A 134 -18.23 -3.39 9.33
CA ILE A 134 -16.80 -3.61 9.13
C ILE A 134 -16.10 -2.43 8.43
N ALA A 135 -16.59 -1.95 7.29
CA ALA A 135 -15.99 -0.81 6.58
C ALA A 135 -15.82 0.44 7.47
N LEU A 136 -16.78 0.73 8.35
CA LEU A 136 -16.69 1.83 9.31
C LEU A 136 -15.78 1.49 10.50
N ALA A 137 -15.81 0.24 10.98
CA ALA A 137 -14.95 -0.21 12.06
C ALA A 137 -13.46 -0.11 11.67
N GLU A 138 -13.10 -0.56 10.47
CA GLU A 138 -11.73 -0.47 9.96
C GLU A 138 -11.29 0.98 9.76
N LYS A 139 -12.17 1.84 9.22
CA LYS A 139 -11.92 3.28 9.14
C LYS A 139 -11.59 3.87 10.52
N LEU A 140 -12.39 3.55 11.54
CA LEU A 140 -12.22 4.09 12.88
C LEU A 140 -10.96 3.52 13.56
N ALA A 141 -10.64 2.26 13.33
CA ALA A 141 -9.43 1.60 13.82
C ALA A 141 -8.15 1.99 13.05
N ARG A 142 -8.29 2.56 11.85
CA ARG A 142 -7.22 2.85 10.88
C ARG A 142 -6.40 1.62 10.46
N LYS A 143 -6.99 0.43 10.58
CA LYS A 143 -6.40 -0.85 10.19
C LYS A 143 -7.48 -1.82 9.75
N ASN A 144 -7.11 -2.77 8.91
CA ASN A 144 -8.00 -3.84 8.51
C ASN A 144 -8.19 -4.84 9.67
N LEU A 145 -9.43 -5.27 9.88
CA LEU A 145 -9.89 -6.08 11.02
C LEU A 145 -10.41 -7.46 10.60
N ASN A 146 -10.80 -7.66 9.34
CA ASN A 146 -11.34 -8.93 8.83
C ASN A 146 -10.37 -9.74 7.97
N GLY A 147 -9.27 -9.16 7.48
CA GLY A 147 -8.26 -9.76 6.62
C GLY A 147 -7.99 -8.90 5.36
N SER A 148 -6.73 -8.78 4.92
CA SER A 148 -6.34 -7.80 3.88
C SER A 148 -6.98 -7.98 2.49
N GLY A 149 -7.60 -9.14 2.24
CA GLY A 149 -8.30 -9.45 0.99
C GLY A 149 -9.79 -9.77 1.17
N ASP A 150 -10.32 -9.70 2.40
CA ASP A 150 -11.70 -10.05 2.69
C ASP A 150 -12.64 -8.88 2.37
N ALA A 151 -13.80 -9.19 1.80
CA ALA A 151 -14.78 -8.18 1.43
C ALA A 151 -15.40 -7.52 2.67
N ASP A 152 -15.59 -6.20 2.63
CA ASP A 152 -16.30 -5.42 3.65
C ASP A 152 -17.79 -5.36 3.38
N ILE A 153 -18.15 -5.35 2.09
CA ILE A 153 -19.52 -5.25 1.62
C ILE A 153 -19.78 -6.43 0.67
N SER A 154 -20.89 -7.12 0.89
CA SER A 154 -21.43 -8.08 -0.06
C SER A 154 -22.69 -7.49 -0.68
N SER A 155 -22.77 -7.46 -2.00
CA SER A 155 -23.92 -6.98 -2.75
C SER A 155 -24.29 -7.96 -3.88
N SER A 156 -25.60 -8.14 -4.11
CA SER A 156 -26.14 -8.91 -5.22
C SER A 156 -27.26 -8.13 -5.91
N PHE A 157 -27.33 -8.20 -7.23
CA PHE A 157 -28.33 -7.49 -8.05
C PHE A 157 -29.01 -8.45 -9.02
N ASN A 158 -30.31 -8.29 -9.22
CA ASN A 158 -31.14 -9.30 -9.87
C ASN A 158 -30.97 -9.32 -11.39
N SER A 159 -30.32 -10.35 -11.92
CA SER A 159 -30.07 -10.49 -13.36
C SER A 159 -31.33 -10.66 -14.22
N ASP A 160 -32.49 -10.95 -13.60
CA ASP A 160 -33.77 -11.18 -14.31
C ASP A 160 -34.55 -9.89 -14.61
N PHE A 161 -34.12 -8.73 -14.09
CA PHE A 161 -34.79 -7.44 -14.29
C PHE A 161 -34.24 -6.65 -15.49
N ASP A 162 -35.13 -5.87 -16.13
CA ASP A 162 -34.78 -4.98 -17.24
C ASP A 162 -34.25 -3.63 -16.71
N PHE A 163 -32.93 -3.60 -16.46
CA PHE A 163 -32.24 -2.42 -15.95
C PHE A 163 -31.83 -1.44 -17.05
N TYR A 164 -31.97 -0.15 -16.73
CA TYR A 164 -31.36 0.95 -17.47
C TYR A 164 -29.94 1.21 -16.94
N PHE A 165 -28.93 1.03 -17.79
CA PHE A 165 -27.52 1.22 -17.45
C PHE A 165 -26.96 2.60 -17.87
N GLY A 166 -27.80 3.51 -18.36
CA GLY A 166 -27.38 4.85 -18.74
C GLY A 166 -27.01 5.69 -17.52
N LEU A 167 -26.09 6.65 -17.71
CA LEU A 167 -25.58 7.53 -16.65
C LEU A 167 -26.24 8.93 -16.66
N ASP A 168 -27.18 9.15 -17.58
CA ASP A 168 -27.85 10.44 -17.80
C ASP A 168 -29.04 10.67 -16.87
N GLY A 169 -29.48 9.62 -16.15
CA GLY A 169 -30.63 9.68 -15.27
C GLY A 169 -31.96 9.80 -16.02
N ASP A 170 -32.02 9.34 -17.27
CA ASP A 170 -33.23 9.35 -18.11
C ASP A 170 -33.70 7.91 -18.43
N PRO A 171 -34.03 7.09 -17.41
CA PRO A 171 -34.50 5.72 -17.63
C PRO A 171 -35.86 5.71 -18.33
N PRO A 172 -36.06 4.85 -19.35
CA PRO A 172 -37.39 4.64 -19.93
C PRO A 172 -38.43 4.25 -18.86
N ALA A 173 -39.68 4.66 -19.07
CA ALA A 173 -40.78 4.44 -18.13
C ALA A 173 -41.06 2.98 -17.73
N ASN A 174 -40.46 2.00 -18.42
CA ASN A 174 -40.58 0.56 -18.15
C ASN A 174 -39.28 -0.11 -17.67
N GLN A 175 -38.22 0.67 -17.42
CA GLN A 175 -36.93 0.19 -16.95
C GLN A 175 -36.58 0.80 -15.59
N TYR A 176 -35.75 0.11 -14.82
CA TYR A 176 -35.28 0.56 -13.50
C TYR A 176 -33.85 1.10 -13.62
N ASP A 177 -33.58 2.27 -13.04
CA ASP A 177 -32.25 2.87 -13.09
C ASP A 177 -31.25 2.07 -12.23
N PHE A 178 -30.25 1.45 -12.88
CA PHE A 178 -29.32 0.57 -12.19
C PHE A 178 -28.41 1.31 -11.21
N VAL A 179 -28.00 2.54 -11.56
CA VAL A 179 -27.14 3.38 -10.71
C VAL A 179 -27.81 3.64 -9.37
N SER A 180 -29.09 4.01 -9.38
CA SER A 180 -29.88 4.28 -8.16
C SER A 180 -29.92 3.08 -7.22
N ILE A 181 -30.13 1.89 -7.78
CA ILE A 181 -30.21 0.65 -7.00
C ILE A 181 -28.84 0.32 -6.42
N VAL A 182 -27.76 0.38 -7.21
CA VAL A 182 -26.40 0.17 -6.67
C VAL A 182 -26.08 1.17 -5.58
N LEU A 183 -26.39 2.44 -5.78
CA LEU A 183 -26.09 3.50 -4.81
C LEU A 183 -26.83 3.29 -3.48
N HIS A 184 -28.09 2.84 -3.55
CA HIS A 184 -28.92 2.46 -2.41
C HIS A 184 -28.35 1.26 -1.65
N GLU A 185 -28.05 0.17 -2.35
CA GLU A 185 -27.54 -1.06 -1.75
C GLU A 185 -26.17 -0.85 -1.09
N LEU A 186 -25.29 -0.08 -1.73
CA LEU A 186 -24.03 0.31 -1.10
C LEU A 186 -24.23 1.14 0.17
N GLY A 187 -25.33 1.90 0.28
CA GLY A 187 -25.74 2.56 1.52
C GLY A 187 -25.97 1.57 2.67
N HIS A 188 -26.65 0.44 2.42
CA HIS A 188 -26.77 -0.61 3.44
C HIS A 188 -25.43 -1.24 3.79
N GLY A 189 -24.60 -1.53 2.78
CA GLY A 189 -23.23 -2.04 2.96
C GLY A 189 -22.36 -1.16 3.86
N LEU A 190 -22.44 0.16 3.67
CA LEU A 190 -21.69 1.16 4.45
C LEU A 190 -22.26 1.40 5.86
N GLY A 191 -23.45 0.87 6.17
CA GLY A 191 -23.99 0.87 7.52
C GLY A 191 -25.39 1.46 7.71
N PHE A 192 -26.14 1.77 6.65
CA PHE A 192 -27.54 2.20 6.80
C PHE A 192 -28.44 1.02 7.17
N THR A 193 -28.23 0.46 8.37
CA THR A 193 -28.97 -0.70 8.84
C THR A 193 -28.87 -0.80 10.37
N GLY A 194 -29.99 -1.11 11.00
CA GLY A 194 -30.09 -1.25 12.45
C GLY A 194 -29.73 -2.63 12.99
N GLY A 195 -29.86 -3.65 12.13
CA GLY A 195 -29.83 -5.07 12.49
C GLY A 195 -30.82 -5.48 13.58
N VAL A 196 -31.98 -4.80 13.64
CA VAL A 196 -33.10 -5.09 14.54
C VAL A 196 -33.87 -6.33 14.06
N SER A 197 -34.57 -7.01 14.98
CA SER A 197 -35.36 -8.21 14.65
C SER A 197 -36.81 -8.11 15.13
N PHE A 198 -37.72 -8.84 14.48
CA PHE A 198 -39.14 -8.89 14.83
C PHE A 198 -39.66 -10.34 14.72
N GLU A 199 -39.98 -10.96 15.85
CA GLU A 199 -40.49 -12.34 15.93
C GLU A 199 -41.73 -12.43 16.83
N GLN A 200 -42.81 -13.06 16.34
CA GLN A 200 -43.99 -13.39 17.15
C GLN A 200 -44.60 -12.22 17.96
N GLN A 201 -44.59 -11.00 17.42
CA GLN A 201 -45.03 -9.75 18.11
C GLN A 201 -44.07 -9.28 19.23
N SER A 202 -42.83 -9.75 19.21
CA SER A 202 -41.72 -9.26 20.03
C SER A 202 -40.67 -8.63 19.12
N GLY A 203 -40.18 -7.45 19.49
CA GLY A 203 -39.16 -6.72 18.74
C GLY A 203 -37.85 -6.65 19.53
N SER A 204 -36.72 -6.75 18.84
CA SER A 204 -35.40 -6.55 19.43
C SER A 204 -34.66 -5.42 18.74
N TRP A 205 -34.09 -4.52 19.54
CA TRP A 205 -33.24 -3.43 19.04
C TRP A 205 -31.75 -3.81 19.06
N THR A 206 -31.39 -4.97 19.62
CA THR A 206 -30.01 -5.46 19.62
C THR A 206 -29.67 -6.10 18.28
N LEU A 207 -28.39 -6.03 17.92
CA LEU A 207 -27.91 -6.66 16.69
C LEU A 207 -28.01 -8.18 16.85
N PHE A 208 -28.79 -8.86 16.00
CA PHE A 208 -28.92 -10.34 15.96
C PHE A 208 -29.21 -11.01 17.31
N ASN A 209 -30.09 -10.41 18.13
CA ASN A 209 -30.46 -10.90 19.47
C ASN A 209 -29.27 -11.00 20.45
N THR A 210 -28.27 -10.13 20.29
CA THR A 210 -27.20 -9.94 21.29
C THR A 210 -27.70 -9.11 22.48
N VAL A 211 -26.79 -8.48 23.23
CA VAL A 211 -27.14 -7.52 24.29
C VAL A 211 -26.70 -6.08 23.97
N TYR A 212 -26.21 -5.85 22.75
CA TYR A 212 -25.64 -4.57 22.33
C TYR A 212 -26.25 -4.08 21.01
N PRO A 213 -26.48 -2.77 20.85
CA PRO A 213 -27.04 -2.20 19.62
C PRO A 213 -25.95 -1.95 18.56
N SER A 214 -26.38 -1.75 17.31
CA SER A 214 -25.55 -1.17 16.26
C SER A 214 -25.36 0.34 16.46
N VAL A 215 -24.33 0.91 15.82
CA VAL A 215 -24.08 2.37 15.82
C VAL A 215 -25.24 3.15 15.21
N PHE A 216 -25.96 2.59 14.24
CA PHE A 216 -27.16 3.21 13.67
C PHE A 216 -28.27 3.30 14.73
N THR A 217 -28.57 2.17 15.40
CA THR A 217 -29.61 2.07 16.44
C THR A 217 -29.36 3.00 17.63
N GLN A 218 -28.10 3.33 17.93
CA GLN A 218 -27.73 4.30 18.97
C GLN A 218 -28.32 5.71 18.76
N PHE A 219 -28.75 6.05 17.55
CA PHE A 219 -29.33 7.36 17.21
C PHE A 219 -30.84 7.31 16.97
N VAL A 220 -31.49 6.15 17.10
CA VAL A 220 -32.93 6.01 16.81
C VAL A 220 -33.78 6.32 18.03
N GLU A 221 -34.76 7.20 17.83
CA GLU A 221 -35.70 7.66 18.86
C GLU A 221 -37.16 7.57 18.39
N LEU A 222 -38.06 7.53 19.37
CA LEU A 222 -39.50 7.67 19.14
C LEU A 222 -39.90 9.16 18.96
N GLY A 223 -41.15 9.40 18.56
CA GLY A 223 -41.69 10.75 18.36
C GLY A 223 -41.63 11.64 19.60
N ASP A 224 -41.62 11.06 20.80
CA ASP A 224 -41.46 11.77 22.08
C ASP A 224 -40.00 12.06 22.48
N ASN A 225 -39.03 11.70 21.63
CA ASN A 225 -37.57 11.77 21.84
C ASN A 225 -37.00 10.75 22.82
N SER A 226 -37.75 9.70 23.18
CA SER A 226 -37.17 8.58 23.94
C SER A 226 -36.28 7.72 23.02
N PRO A 227 -35.05 7.35 23.44
CA PRO A 227 -34.21 6.42 22.68
C PRO A 227 -34.85 5.05 22.60
N ILE A 228 -34.83 4.41 21.42
CA ILE A 228 -35.40 3.05 21.27
C ILE A 228 -34.69 2.03 22.18
N ILE A 229 -33.38 2.22 22.41
CA ILE A 229 -32.55 1.40 23.30
C ILE A 229 -32.92 1.51 24.79
N SER A 230 -33.83 2.42 25.15
CA SER A 230 -34.39 2.53 26.51
C SER A 230 -35.61 1.63 26.73
N LEU A 231 -36.21 1.11 25.66
CA LEU A 231 -37.28 0.13 25.74
C LEU A 231 -36.71 -1.24 26.14
N PRO A 232 -37.49 -2.10 26.84
CA PRO A 232 -37.08 -3.47 27.08
C PRO A 232 -36.77 -4.19 25.76
N ASP A 233 -35.59 -4.80 25.67
CA ASP A 233 -35.22 -5.60 24.48
C ASP A 233 -36.05 -6.89 24.41
N ASN A 234 -36.24 -7.42 23.20
CA ASN A 234 -37.08 -8.59 22.92
C ASN A 234 -38.44 -8.52 23.61
N SER A 235 -39.19 -7.45 23.33
CA SER A 235 -40.46 -7.14 23.99
C SER A 235 -41.57 -6.68 23.03
N PRO A 236 -42.84 -6.80 23.45
CA PRO A 236 -43.97 -6.19 22.73
C PRO A 236 -43.85 -4.67 22.61
N GLU A 237 -43.29 -3.99 23.61
CA GLU A 237 -43.10 -2.54 23.59
C GLU A 237 -42.16 -2.10 22.47
N THR A 238 -41.08 -2.87 22.25
CA THR A 238 -40.16 -2.64 21.13
C THR A 238 -40.82 -3.03 19.80
N ALA A 239 -41.62 -4.11 19.75
CA ALA A 239 -42.39 -4.45 18.55
C ALA A 239 -43.38 -3.34 18.14
N ASP A 240 -44.08 -2.76 19.11
CA ASP A 240 -45.00 -1.64 18.88
C ASP A 240 -44.23 -0.44 18.32
N ALA A 241 -43.05 -0.12 18.87
CA ALA A 241 -42.20 0.97 18.36
C ALA A 241 -41.75 0.73 16.91
N LEU A 242 -41.30 -0.49 16.57
CA LEU A 242 -40.88 -0.89 15.22
C LEU A 242 -42.02 -0.88 14.19
N THR A 243 -43.29 -0.83 14.64
CA THR A 243 -44.49 -0.82 13.79
C THR A 243 -45.41 0.39 14.03
N SER A 244 -44.86 1.50 14.54
CA SER A 244 -45.62 2.65 15.03
C SER A 244 -45.80 3.82 14.05
N ASP A 245 -45.07 3.85 12.93
CA ASP A 245 -44.87 5.03 12.07
C ASP A 245 -44.27 6.25 12.78
N ASP A 246 -43.61 6.03 13.94
CA ASP A 246 -43.13 7.09 14.85
C ASP A 246 -41.63 6.97 15.20
N LEU A 247 -40.82 6.43 14.29
CA LEU A 247 -39.36 6.33 14.47
C LEU A 247 -38.59 7.41 13.70
N PHE A 248 -37.57 7.96 14.35
CA PHE A 248 -36.75 9.04 13.82
C PHE A 248 -35.27 8.81 14.12
N PHE A 249 -34.40 9.21 13.18
CA PHE A 249 -32.96 9.29 13.41
C PHE A 249 -32.61 10.64 14.04
N ASN A 250 -31.88 10.67 15.15
CA ASN A 250 -31.55 11.88 15.90
C ASN A 250 -30.02 12.11 15.99
N GLY A 251 -29.37 12.22 14.84
CA GLY A 251 -27.96 12.64 14.75
C GLY A 251 -27.82 14.15 14.50
N THR A 252 -26.77 14.76 15.04
CA THR A 252 -26.59 16.23 14.97
C THR A 252 -26.44 16.74 13.54
N ASN A 253 -25.64 16.05 12.71
CA ASN A 253 -25.43 16.43 11.32
C ASN A 253 -26.71 16.26 10.51
N ALA A 254 -27.37 15.10 10.64
CA ALA A 254 -28.62 14.81 9.93
C ALA A 254 -29.75 15.79 10.30
N VAL A 255 -29.91 16.10 11.59
CA VAL A 255 -30.91 17.07 12.06
C VAL A 255 -30.57 18.49 11.60
N SER A 256 -29.30 18.88 11.61
CA SER A 256 -28.85 20.19 11.14
C SER A 256 -29.13 20.38 9.64
N ALA A 257 -28.83 19.36 8.84
CA ALA A 257 -29.03 19.37 7.39
C ALA A 257 -30.52 19.41 7.01
N LEU A 258 -31.37 18.58 7.62
CA LEU A 258 -32.83 18.58 7.34
C LEU A 258 -33.62 19.65 8.10
N ARG A 259 -33.04 20.24 9.15
CA ARG A 259 -33.73 21.10 10.14
C ARG A 259 -34.87 20.40 10.89
N THR A 260 -34.93 19.07 10.81
CA THR A 260 -35.85 18.17 11.50
C THR A 260 -35.21 16.78 11.61
N ARG A 261 -35.68 15.94 12.52
CA ARG A 261 -35.20 14.54 12.60
C ARG A 261 -35.63 13.76 11.35
N PRO A 262 -34.71 13.08 10.63
CA PRO A 262 -35.08 12.17 9.54
C PRO A 262 -36.10 11.11 10.01
N LYS A 263 -37.21 10.96 9.29
CA LYS A 263 -38.24 9.96 9.61
C LYS A 263 -37.86 8.61 9.01
N LEU A 264 -37.88 7.55 9.82
CA LEU A 264 -37.59 6.18 9.40
C LEU A 264 -38.88 5.45 9.00
N PHE A 265 -38.75 4.48 8.10
CA PHE A 265 -39.86 3.65 7.64
C PHE A 265 -40.20 2.58 8.68
N ALA A 266 -41.22 2.86 9.48
CA ALA A 266 -41.75 1.95 10.52
C ALA A 266 -43.24 1.67 10.27
N PRO A 267 -43.61 0.97 9.17
CA PRO A 267 -45.01 0.77 8.80
C PRO A 267 -45.78 -0.02 9.87
N SER A 268 -47.12 0.10 9.86
CA SER A 268 -48.02 -0.62 10.78
C SER A 268 -47.99 -2.15 10.66
N THR A 269 -47.35 -2.65 9.61
CA THR A 269 -47.05 -4.07 9.41
C THR A 269 -45.56 -4.23 9.16
N TRP A 270 -44.88 -5.03 9.99
CA TRP A 270 -43.47 -5.35 9.80
C TRP A 270 -43.22 -5.95 8.42
N ASN A 271 -42.33 -5.34 7.65
CA ASN A 271 -41.82 -5.87 6.39
C ASN A 271 -40.37 -6.28 6.56
N GLN A 272 -40.11 -7.59 6.54
CA GLN A 272 -38.77 -8.14 6.72
C GLN A 272 -37.85 -7.58 5.64
N GLY A 273 -36.72 -7.01 6.05
CA GLY A 273 -35.74 -6.43 5.14
C GLY A 273 -36.05 -5.00 4.66
N SER A 274 -37.21 -4.42 4.98
CA SER A 274 -37.53 -3.03 4.62
C SER A 274 -37.84 -2.14 5.83
N SER A 275 -38.55 -2.65 6.83
CA SER A 275 -38.83 -1.88 8.04
C SER A 275 -37.53 -1.50 8.76
N TYR A 276 -37.51 -0.32 9.38
CA TYR A 276 -36.42 0.26 10.19
C TYR A 276 -35.19 0.73 9.41
N SER A 277 -34.69 -0.06 8.46
CA SER A 277 -33.47 0.24 7.69
C SER A 277 -33.72 1.15 6.48
N HIS A 278 -34.79 1.93 6.45
CA HIS A 278 -35.15 2.83 5.35
C HIS A 278 -35.71 4.16 5.85
N LEU A 279 -35.68 5.18 5.00
CA LEU A 279 -36.38 6.45 5.20
C LEU A 279 -37.86 6.32 4.83
N ASP A 280 -38.73 7.08 5.50
CA ASP A 280 -40.17 7.01 5.26
C ASP A 280 -40.56 7.53 3.87
N GLU A 281 -41.07 6.64 3.01
CA GLU A 281 -41.49 6.92 1.63
C GLU A 281 -42.54 8.04 1.53
N ASN A 282 -43.44 8.16 2.52
CA ASN A 282 -44.46 9.21 2.48
C ASN A 282 -43.84 10.60 2.66
N THR A 283 -42.75 10.69 3.41
CA THR A 283 -41.99 11.90 3.69
C THR A 283 -41.00 12.20 2.55
N TYR A 284 -40.34 11.18 2.02
CA TYR A 284 -39.27 11.30 1.02
C TYR A 284 -39.64 10.58 -0.28
N ARG A 285 -40.76 11.00 -0.90
CA ARG A 285 -41.28 10.42 -2.13
C ARG A 285 -40.31 10.48 -3.31
N ALA A 286 -40.52 9.62 -4.30
CA ALA A 286 -39.84 9.65 -5.60
C ALA A 286 -39.56 11.07 -6.14
N GLY A 287 -38.30 11.32 -6.49
CA GLY A 287 -37.79 12.63 -6.95
C GLY A 287 -37.44 13.62 -5.83
N ASN A 288 -37.62 13.27 -4.55
CA ASN A 288 -37.10 14.06 -3.43
C ASN A 288 -35.57 13.91 -3.36
N PRO A 289 -34.79 14.97 -3.07
CA PRO A 289 -33.34 14.86 -2.91
C PRO A 289 -32.85 13.87 -1.84
N ASN A 290 -33.73 13.41 -0.94
CA ASN A 290 -33.41 12.45 0.12
C ASN A 290 -34.14 11.11 -0.04
N SER A 291 -34.66 10.82 -1.24
CA SER A 291 -35.43 9.60 -1.52
C SER A 291 -34.56 8.34 -1.75
N LEU A 292 -33.23 8.46 -1.80
CA LEU A 292 -32.37 7.30 -2.13
C LEU A 292 -32.61 6.12 -1.18
N MET A 293 -32.66 6.33 0.13
CA MET A 293 -32.84 5.24 1.11
C MET A 293 -34.31 4.93 1.41
N SER A 294 -35.21 5.19 0.46
CA SER A 294 -36.60 4.75 0.51
C SER A 294 -36.73 3.22 0.35
N PRO A 295 -37.78 2.59 0.90
CA PRO A 295 -37.91 1.13 0.96
C PRO A 295 -38.20 0.44 -0.37
N GLN A 296 -38.46 1.16 -1.46
CA GLN A 296 -38.84 0.59 -2.76
C GLN A 296 -38.60 1.59 -3.89
N PHE A 297 -38.35 1.11 -5.11
CA PHE A 297 -38.12 1.94 -6.30
C PHE A 297 -39.06 1.59 -7.44
N GLY A 298 -39.57 2.61 -8.12
CA GLY A 298 -40.38 2.43 -9.32
C GLY A 298 -39.57 2.45 -10.61
N SER A 299 -40.19 1.99 -11.71
CA SER A 299 -39.62 2.16 -13.05
C SER A 299 -39.64 3.64 -13.48
N GLY A 300 -38.65 4.09 -14.25
CA GLY A 300 -38.55 5.51 -14.66
C GLY A 300 -38.08 6.48 -13.55
N GLU A 301 -37.70 5.96 -12.38
CA GLU A 301 -37.15 6.73 -11.26
C GLU A 301 -35.62 6.65 -11.26
N ALA A 302 -34.93 7.80 -11.24
CA ALA A 302 -33.48 7.90 -11.11
C ALA A 302 -33.07 8.85 -9.97
N ILE A 303 -32.26 8.36 -9.04
CA ILE A 303 -31.77 9.06 -7.86
C ILE A 303 -30.26 8.85 -7.74
N HIS A 304 -29.47 9.83 -8.19
CA HIS A 304 -28.00 9.74 -8.17
C HIS A 304 -27.36 10.55 -7.02
N ASP A 305 -28.17 11.05 -6.08
CA ASP A 305 -27.71 11.76 -4.87
C ASP A 305 -28.08 10.97 -3.60
N PRO A 306 -27.10 10.58 -2.76
CA PRO A 306 -27.38 9.95 -1.47
C PRO A 306 -28.17 10.81 -0.49
N GLY A 307 -28.25 12.13 -0.68
CA GLY A 307 -29.07 13.03 0.13
C GLY A 307 -28.71 12.95 1.61
N ILE A 308 -29.70 12.93 2.49
CA ILE A 308 -29.47 12.92 3.94
C ILE A 308 -28.68 11.72 4.47
N THR A 309 -28.59 10.65 3.69
CA THR A 309 -27.86 9.41 4.04
C THR A 309 -26.40 9.69 4.40
N TYR A 310 -25.71 10.56 3.66
CA TYR A 310 -24.30 10.84 3.95
C TYR A 310 -24.12 11.63 5.26
N GLU A 311 -25.11 12.44 5.69
CA GLU A 311 -25.08 13.13 6.98
C GLU A 311 -25.38 12.18 8.14
N ILE A 312 -26.27 11.19 7.92
CA ILE A 312 -26.50 10.08 8.85
C ILE A 312 -25.19 9.29 9.05
N PHE A 313 -24.46 9.02 7.97
CA PHE A 313 -23.14 8.40 8.05
C PHE A 313 -22.12 9.27 8.78
N ALA A 314 -22.14 10.58 8.58
CA ALA A 314 -21.30 11.52 9.33
C ALA A 314 -21.54 11.38 10.84
N ASP A 315 -22.79 11.29 11.28
CA ASP A 315 -23.16 11.07 12.70
C ASP A 315 -22.69 9.73 13.25
N MET A 316 -22.75 8.66 12.44
CA MET A 316 -22.29 7.32 12.82
C MET A 316 -20.76 7.22 13.00
N GLY A 317 -19.99 8.09 12.35
CA GLY A 317 -18.53 8.13 12.46
C GLY A 317 -17.78 8.17 11.13
N TRP A 318 -18.46 8.20 9.98
CA TRP A 318 -17.81 8.37 8.68
C TRP A 318 -17.14 9.75 8.50
N VAL A 319 -17.52 10.73 9.33
CA VAL A 319 -16.74 11.94 9.59
C VAL A 319 -16.22 11.84 11.01
N HIS A 320 -14.89 11.81 11.20
CA HIS A 320 -14.30 11.59 12.51
C HIS A 320 -13.12 12.53 12.82
N THR A 321 -12.87 12.78 14.11
CA THR A 321 -11.68 13.47 14.60
C THR A 321 -10.84 12.49 15.39
N TYR A 322 -9.64 12.25 14.88
CA TYR A 322 -8.63 11.38 15.41
C TYR A 322 -7.70 12.16 16.35
N LEU A 323 -7.48 11.60 17.55
CA LEU A 323 -6.60 12.17 18.57
C LEU A 323 -5.40 11.26 18.74
N ASP A 324 -4.21 11.79 18.49
CA ASP A 324 -2.96 11.04 18.55
C ASP A 324 -2.05 11.64 19.65
N HIS A 325 -1.63 10.80 20.59
CA HIS A 325 -0.71 11.16 21.67
C HIS A 325 0.23 10.00 21.94
N THR A 326 1.54 10.27 21.95
CA THR A 326 2.54 9.28 22.33
C THR A 326 2.77 9.34 23.84
N ASN A 327 2.17 8.40 24.59
CA ASN A 327 2.43 8.26 26.02
C ASN A 327 3.72 7.45 26.23
N ASN A 328 4.87 8.10 26.34
CA ASN A 328 6.17 7.41 26.45
C ASN A 328 6.46 6.78 27.83
N ASN A 329 5.44 6.54 28.66
CA ASN A 329 5.61 6.08 30.05
C ASN A 329 6.76 6.84 30.71
N GLN A 330 6.73 8.18 30.56
CA GLN A 330 7.88 9.03 30.84
C GLN A 330 8.27 8.89 32.29
N LEU A 331 9.47 8.37 32.48
CA LEU A 331 10.19 8.37 33.75
C LEU A 331 11.19 9.48 33.63
N THR A 332 10.90 10.58 34.28
CA THR A 332 11.79 11.73 34.31
C THR A 332 12.52 11.73 35.64
N ASP A 333 13.84 11.90 35.56
CA ASP A 333 14.66 12.31 36.68
C ASP A 333 14.28 13.73 37.13
N ASN A 334 14.45 14.00 38.41
CA ASN A 334 13.96 15.15 39.14
C ASN A 334 14.64 16.46 38.70
N ILE A 335 14.21 17.02 37.58
CA ILE A 335 14.47 18.41 37.21
C ILE A 335 13.20 19.21 37.50
N ALA A 336 13.35 20.41 38.04
CA ALA A 336 12.27 21.37 38.32
C ALA A 336 11.49 21.84 37.08
N ASP A 337 11.69 21.18 35.93
CA ASP A 337 11.09 21.52 34.64
C ASP A 337 9.72 20.84 34.51
N PRO A 338 8.73 21.55 33.95
CA PRO A 338 7.39 21.00 33.73
C PRO A 338 7.35 19.96 32.60
N PHE A 339 6.48 18.97 32.73
CA PHE A 339 6.29 17.87 31.77
C PHE A 339 5.58 18.34 30.52
N SER A 340 6.26 18.24 29.38
CA SER A 340 5.69 18.65 28.10
C SER A 340 4.85 17.52 27.53
N LEU A 341 3.61 17.84 27.18
CA LEU A 341 2.67 16.96 26.51
C LEU A 341 2.38 17.50 25.12
N GLU A 342 2.23 16.58 24.17
CA GLU A 342 1.86 16.88 22.80
C GLU A 342 0.60 16.09 22.42
N LEU A 343 -0.33 16.73 21.73
CA LEU A 343 -1.52 16.12 21.17
C LEU A 343 -1.63 16.54 19.71
N SER A 344 -1.76 15.58 18.81
CA SER A 344 -2.05 15.83 17.39
C SER A 344 -3.51 15.53 17.10
N ILE A 345 -4.18 16.44 16.39
CA ILE A 345 -5.60 16.36 16.04
C ILE A 345 -5.77 16.27 14.53
N ASN A 346 -6.12 15.08 14.04
CA ASN A 346 -6.37 14.82 12.63
C ASN A 346 -7.88 14.70 12.41
N SER A 347 -8.51 15.62 11.69
CA SER A 347 -9.96 15.61 11.51
C SER A 347 -10.38 15.53 10.05
N ASP A 348 -11.40 14.73 9.77
CA ASP A 348 -12.09 14.72 8.47
C ASP A 348 -12.87 16.00 8.20
N THR A 349 -13.15 16.77 9.27
CA THR A 349 -13.89 18.04 9.30
C THR A 349 -13.03 19.14 9.93
N THR A 350 -13.62 20.30 10.20
CA THR A 350 -12.98 21.33 11.03
C THR A 350 -13.46 21.23 12.47
N PHE A 351 -12.61 21.62 13.42
CA PHE A 351 -12.92 21.63 14.85
C PHE A 351 -12.90 23.07 15.37
N GLU A 352 -13.69 23.35 16.41
CA GLU A 352 -13.71 24.69 17.00
C GLU A 352 -12.43 24.94 17.82
N SER A 353 -11.80 26.11 17.60
CA SER A 353 -10.52 26.54 18.20
C SER A 353 -10.61 26.91 19.70
N LEU A 354 -11.40 26.19 20.50
CA LEU A 354 -11.28 26.28 21.95
C LEU A 354 -10.22 25.26 22.36
N SER A 355 -9.00 25.78 22.57
CA SER A 355 -7.79 25.03 22.91
C SER A 355 -8.10 23.71 23.62
N PRO A 356 -7.71 22.56 23.03
CA PRO A 356 -7.71 21.29 23.74
C PRO A 356 -7.16 21.48 25.15
N VAL A 357 -7.71 20.75 26.11
CA VAL A 357 -7.23 20.85 27.49
C VAL A 357 -6.61 19.54 27.94
N VAL A 358 -5.61 19.65 28.79
CA VAL A 358 -5.14 18.55 29.62
C VAL A 358 -5.79 18.69 30.99
N VAL A 359 -6.53 17.65 31.40
CA VAL A 359 -7.03 17.53 32.77
C VAL A 359 -6.13 16.54 33.50
N TYR A 360 -5.54 16.95 34.61
CA TYR A 360 -4.59 16.12 35.36
C TYR A 360 -4.88 16.12 36.86
N SER A 361 -4.33 15.12 37.55
CA SER A 361 -4.46 14.92 38.99
C SER A 361 -3.21 14.28 39.57
N THR A 362 -2.83 14.69 40.78
CA THR A 362 -1.72 14.12 41.57
C THR A 362 -2.20 13.26 42.74
N ASP A 363 -3.51 13.07 42.90
CA ASP A 363 -4.14 12.36 44.04
C ASP A 363 -5.12 11.26 43.61
N GLY A 364 -4.99 10.78 42.36
CA GLY A 364 -5.84 9.74 41.81
C GLY A 364 -7.25 10.23 41.43
N PHE A 365 -7.35 11.47 40.93
CA PHE A 365 -8.58 12.14 40.52
C PHE A 365 -9.57 12.44 41.67
N GLN A 366 -9.09 12.56 42.91
CA GLN A 366 -9.90 13.16 43.97
C GLN A 366 -10.03 14.68 43.79
N THR A 367 -8.96 15.32 43.33
CA THR A 367 -8.93 16.69 42.82
C THR A 367 -8.35 16.72 41.40
N THR A 368 -8.71 17.76 40.64
CA THR A 368 -8.26 17.93 39.25
C THR A 368 -7.83 19.36 38.98
N GLU A 369 -6.86 19.49 38.08
CA GLU A 369 -6.43 20.75 37.49
C GLU A 369 -6.54 20.67 35.95
N THR A 370 -6.77 21.82 35.31
CA THR A 370 -6.96 21.91 33.86
C THR A 370 -5.97 22.90 33.26
N ILE A 371 -5.26 22.49 32.20
CA ILE A 371 -4.30 23.31 31.46
C ILE A 371 -4.76 23.42 30.01
N ASN A 372 -4.86 24.65 29.50
CA ASN A 372 -5.10 24.89 28.09
C ASN A 372 -3.84 24.55 27.28
N MET A 373 -4.01 23.77 26.21
CA MET A 373 -2.93 23.50 25.27
C MET A 373 -2.75 24.66 24.28
N THR A 374 -1.50 24.88 23.88
CA THR A 374 -1.08 25.92 22.94
C THR A 374 -0.80 25.29 21.58
N ASP A 375 -1.39 25.84 20.52
CA ASP A 375 -1.12 25.47 19.13
C ASP A 375 0.36 25.71 18.79
N SER A 376 1.01 24.71 18.20
CA SER A 376 2.42 24.76 17.78
C SER A 376 2.66 25.66 16.56
N GLY A 377 1.60 26.08 15.87
CA GLY A 377 1.62 26.97 14.70
C GLY A 377 1.20 26.30 13.39
N ASP A 378 0.94 24.99 13.41
CA ASP A 378 0.46 24.20 12.27
C ASP A 378 -1.06 23.96 12.29
N GLY A 379 -1.74 24.28 13.39
CA GLY A 379 -3.18 24.06 13.57
C GLY A 379 -3.57 22.59 13.79
N ILE A 380 -2.60 21.69 13.97
CA ILE A 380 -2.81 20.24 14.14
C ILE A 380 -2.21 19.77 15.46
N THR A 381 -1.02 20.27 15.81
CA THR A 381 -0.26 19.86 16.98
C THR A 381 -0.38 20.89 18.10
N PHE A 382 -0.78 20.41 19.27
CA PHE A 382 -0.99 21.20 20.48
C PHE A 382 -0.06 20.74 21.58
N THR A 383 0.48 21.68 22.34
CA THR A 383 1.40 21.39 23.45
C THR A 383 0.94 21.98 24.77
N ALA A 384 1.17 21.27 25.87
CA ALA A 384 0.97 21.78 27.22
C ALA A 384 2.13 21.37 28.13
N LYS A 385 2.22 22.04 29.27
CA LYS A 385 3.25 21.79 30.28
C LYS A 385 2.61 21.56 31.64
N ILE A 386 2.61 20.33 32.14
CA ILE A 386 2.15 20.02 33.50
C ILE A 386 3.27 20.39 34.49
N PRO A 387 3.01 21.22 35.52
CA PRO A 387 4.00 21.50 36.56
C PRO A 387 4.48 20.22 37.25
N ASN A 388 5.78 20.13 37.53
CA ASN A 388 6.33 19.02 38.30
C ASN A 388 5.95 19.17 39.79
N PRO A 389 5.15 18.26 40.39
CA PRO A 389 4.69 18.35 41.77
C PRO A 389 5.76 17.93 42.80
N GLY A 390 6.92 17.45 42.37
CA GLY A 390 8.01 16.97 43.22
C GLY A 390 8.17 15.44 43.24
N THR A 391 9.08 14.95 44.09
CA THR A 391 9.50 13.55 44.15
C THR A 391 8.43 12.60 44.72
N PHE A 392 8.39 11.36 44.23
CA PHE A 392 7.56 10.25 44.73
C PHE A 392 6.04 10.41 44.51
N LEU A 393 5.66 11.04 43.38
CA LEU A 393 4.26 11.23 42.99
C LEU A 393 4.01 10.66 41.59
N SER A 394 2.77 10.22 41.36
CA SER A 394 2.26 9.92 40.02
C SER A 394 1.29 11.01 39.57
N ILE A 395 1.32 11.36 38.29
CA ILE A 395 0.37 12.28 37.67
C ILE A 395 -0.52 11.46 36.75
N LYS A 396 -1.83 11.46 37.00
CA LYS A 396 -2.79 10.89 36.06
C LYS A 396 -3.40 12.02 35.22
N TYR A 397 -3.57 11.81 33.91
CA TYR A 397 -4.10 12.85 33.02
C TYR A 397 -4.88 12.29 31.84
N TYR A 398 -5.70 13.15 31.21
CA TYR A 398 -6.35 12.88 29.93
C TYR A 398 -6.53 14.18 29.14
N PHE A 399 -6.73 14.05 27.83
CA PHE A 399 -7.05 15.15 26.93
C PHE A 399 -8.56 15.25 26.74
N GLY A 400 -9.09 16.46 26.75
CA GLY A 400 -10.52 16.72 26.59
C GLY A 400 -10.82 18.10 26.00
N ASN A 401 -12.11 18.44 25.96
CA ASN A 401 -12.61 19.69 25.36
C ASN A 401 -12.26 19.85 23.85
N ILE A 402 -12.10 18.73 23.13
CA ILE A 402 -11.96 18.75 21.68
C ILE A 402 -13.35 18.55 21.09
N ILE A 403 -13.90 19.61 20.49
CA ILE A 403 -15.26 19.62 19.95
C ILE A 403 -15.21 19.91 18.46
N ASP A 404 -15.81 19.05 17.66
CA ASP A 404 -15.91 19.28 16.22
C ASP A 404 -17.06 20.25 15.86
N GLN A 405 -17.18 20.62 14.58
CA GLN A 405 -18.28 21.49 14.11
C GLN A 405 -19.69 20.95 14.40
N ALA A 406 -19.85 19.64 14.58
CA ALA A 406 -21.12 19.01 14.90
C ALA A 406 -21.39 18.97 16.42
N GLY A 407 -20.52 19.56 17.24
CA GLY A 407 -20.66 19.58 18.69
C GLY A 407 -20.31 18.26 19.36
N ARG A 408 -19.65 17.32 18.66
CA ARG A 408 -19.21 16.04 19.24
C ARG A 408 -17.92 16.24 20.02
N GLU A 409 -17.91 15.77 21.27
CA GLU A 409 -16.75 15.87 22.16
C GLU A 409 -15.86 14.62 22.03
N TYR A 410 -14.56 14.84 21.83
CA TYR A 410 -13.53 13.81 21.77
C TYR A 410 -12.64 13.89 23.01
N ARG A 411 -12.27 12.71 23.54
CA ARG A 411 -11.37 12.55 24.69
C ARG A 411 -10.34 11.48 24.41
N LEU A 412 -9.15 11.66 24.96
CA LEU A 412 -8.07 10.69 24.85
C LEU A 412 -7.42 10.45 26.24
N PRO A 413 -7.45 9.23 26.79
CA PRO A 413 -8.05 8.01 26.22
C PRO A 413 -9.60 8.04 26.24
N VAL A 414 -10.22 7.20 25.40
CA VAL A 414 -11.69 7.07 25.31
C VAL A 414 -12.24 6.64 26.69
N ASN A 415 -13.38 7.20 27.11
CA ASN A 415 -14.03 7.05 28.43
C ASN A 415 -13.36 7.75 29.63
N SER A 416 -12.44 8.70 29.40
CA SER A 416 -11.91 9.57 30.46
C SER A 416 -13.03 10.31 31.23
N PRO A 417 -12.97 10.42 32.57
CA PRO A 417 -11.80 10.18 33.44
C PRO A 417 -11.65 8.73 33.96
N ASN A 418 -12.50 7.78 33.55
CA ASN A 418 -12.36 6.39 34.02
C ASN A 418 -11.07 5.73 33.49
N ASN A 419 -10.63 6.17 32.32
CA ASN A 419 -9.34 5.83 31.73
C ASN A 419 -8.46 7.08 31.73
N THR A 420 -7.17 6.93 32.05
CA THR A 420 -6.21 8.04 32.13
C THR A 420 -4.81 7.56 31.75
N TYR A 421 -3.99 8.44 31.21
CA TYR A 421 -2.55 8.25 31.15
C TYR A 421 -1.90 8.51 32.52
N GLN A 422 -0.69 8.00 32.74
CA GLN A 422 0.06 8.18 33.99
C GLN A 422 1.52 8.54 33.74
N ILE A 423 2.05 9.52 34.49
CA ILE A 423 3.47 9.89 34.54
C ILE A 423 4.00 9.50 35.92
N ASN A 424 5.10 8.75 35.97
CA ASN A 424 5.79 8.36 37.20
C ASN A 424 7.08 9.19 37.35
N ILE A 425 7.26 9.84 38.51
CA ILE A 425 8.42 10.71 38.77
C ILE A 425 9.43 9.96 39.64
N VAL A 426 10.63 9.73 39.12
CA VAL A 426 11.73 8.98 39.76
C VAL A 426 12.96 9.85 39.97
N ASN A 427 13.94 9.39 40.75
CA ASN A 427 15.19 10.12 40.99
C ASN A 427 16.37 9.18 40.71
N LEU A 428 17.12 9.43 39.64
CA LEU A 428 18.17 8.53 39.16
C LEU A 428 19.54 9.04 39.56
N LYS A 429 20.31 8.18 40.23
CA LYS A 429 21.71 8.49 40.57
C LYS A 429 22.57 8.32 39.31
N SER A 430 23.55 9.22 39.13
CA SER A 430 24.56 9.05 38.08
C SER A 430 25.71 8.17 38.54
N LYS A 431 26.16 7.24 37.69
CA LYS A 431 27.26 6.29 37.92
C LYS A 431 28.20 6.23 36.70
N PRO A 432 29.51 6.00 36.89
CA PRO A 432 30.46 5.90 35.79
C PRO A 432 30.37 4.55 35.06
N VAL A 433 30.93 4.49 33.84
CA VAL A 433 31.21 3.25 33.11
C VAL A 433 32.73 2.99 33.11
N PRO A 434 33.22 1.78 33.48
CA PRO A 434 32.45 0.58 33.83
C PRO A 434 31.76 0.65 35.19
N TYR A 435 30.66 -0.09 35.33
CA TYR A 435 29.92 -0.30 36.57
C TYR A 435 30.01 -1.79 36.93
N SER A 436 30.65 -2.11 38.05
CA SER A 436 30.90 -3.50 38.46
C SER A 436 29.99 -3.94 39.61
N VAL A 437 30.02 -5.23 39.95
CA VAL A 437 29.31 -5.77 41.13
C VAL A 437 29.60 -4.97 42.41
N LEU A 438 30.84 -4.49 42.60
CA LEU A 438 31.25 -3.73 43.79
C LEU A 438 30.66 -2.31 43.86
N ASP A 439 30.15 -1.80 42.73
CA ASP A 439 29.61 -0.44 42.62
C ASP A 439 28.10 -0.37 42.93
N GLY A 440 27.47 -1.52 43.23
CA GLY A 440 26.03 -1.66 43.51
C GLY A 440 25.31 -2.72 42.67
N GLY A 441 26.01 -3.35 41.72
CA GLY A 441 25.47 -4.39 40.85
C GLY A 441 25.09 -5.69 41.54
N ASP A 442 25.75 -6.01 42.67
CA ASP A 442 25.43 -7.18 43.53
C ASP A 442 24.26 -6.94 44.50
N PHE A 443 23.66 -5.74 44.46
CA PHE A 443 22.60 -5.27 45.34
C PHE A 443 22.87 -5.32 46.87
N GLU A 444 24.01 -5.85 47.30
CA GLU A 444 24.47 -5.82 48.70
C GLU A 444 25.11 -4.49 49.07
N SER A 445 25.88 -3.96 48.13
CA SER A 445 26.75 -2.81 48.38
C SER A 445 25.97 -1.49 48.30
N ASN A 446 25.13 -1.32 47.28
CA ASN A 446 24.33 -0.11 47.06
C ASN A 446 22.95 -0.41 46.44
N PRO A 447 22.04 -1.12 47.13
CA PRO A 447 20.73 -1.51 46.58
C PRO A 447 19.87 -0.32 46.11
N ASP A 448 20.02 0.84 46.74
CA ASP A 448 19.29 2.07 46.41
C ASP A 448 19.74 2.72 45.08
N ASP A 449 20.68 2.11 44.35
CA ASP A 449 21.02 2.52 42.99
C ASP A 449 19.92 2.15 41.99
N PHE A 450 19.14 1.10 42.28
CA PHE A 450 18.05 0.62 41.44
C PHE A 450 16.69 0.95 42.08
N GLN A 451 15.67 1.13 41.23
CA GLN A 451 14.33 1.50 41.68
C GLN A 451 13.26 0.68 40.95
N ALA A 452 12.29 0.18 41.70
CA ALA A 452 11.09 -0.45 41.15
C ALA A 452 9.98 0.59 40.87
N ILE A 453 9.24 0.36 39.78
CA ILE A 453 8.15 1.23 39.34
C ILE A 453 7.03 0.43 38.67
N PRO A 454 5.74 0.79 38.90
CA PRO A 454 4.64 0.27 38.11
C PRO A 454 4.61 0.95 36.73
N ILE A 455 4.39 0.18 35.67
CA ILE A 455 4.15 0.71 34.31
C ILE A 455 2.64 0.75 34.07
N ASP A 456 1.94 -0.38 34.22
CA ASP A 456 0.48 -0.49 34.09
C ASP A 456 -0.16 -1.20 35.30
N GLY A 457 -1.45 -0.96 35.54
CA GLY A 457 -2.24 -1.69 36.55
C GLY A 457 -2.10 -1.21 38.01
N ASN A 458 -1.46 -0.05 38.24
CA ASN A 458 -1.25 0.60 39.54
C ASN A 458 -0.47 -0.18 40.62
N ASN A 459 0.01 -1.41 40.35
CA ASN A 459 0.68 -2.25 41.35
C ASN A 459 2.18 -2.38 41.04
N GLU A 460 3.02 -2.09 42.03
CA GLU A 460 4.46 -2.34 41.97
C GLU A 460 4.73 -3.83 42.17
N ILE A 461 5.38 -4.43 41.18
CA ILE A 461 5.60 -5.89 41.13
C ILE A 461 7.03 -6.30 41.42
N TRP A 462 7.99 -5.37 41.50
CA TRP A 462 9.37 -5.68 41.83
C TRP A 462 9.60 -5.42 43.32
N GLU A 463 10.26 -6.33 44.01
CA GLU A 463 10.66 -6.17 45.41
C GLU A 463 12.14 -6.53 45.60
N LEU A 464 12.81 -5.75 46.46
CA LEU A 464 14.18 -6.03 46.91
C LEU A 464 14.12 -6.87 48.17
N GLY A 465 14.89 -7.97 48.21
CA GLY A 465 15.08 -8.72 49.45
C GLY A 465 15.70 -10.08 49.23
N THR A 466 15.51 -10.98 50.20
CA THR A 466 16.04 -12.35 50.10
C THR A 466 15.26 -13.18 49.08
N PRO A 467 15.94 -14.06 48.31
CA PRO A 467 15.28 -15.07 47.48
C PRO A 467 14.17 -15.82 48.24
N GLY A 468 13.10 -16.21 47.54
CA GLY A 468 11.86 -16.75 48.15
C GLY A 468 11.41 -18.07 47.51
N ASN A 469 10.24 -18.57 47.94
CA ASN A 469 9.53 -19.78 47.47
C ASN A 469 10.36 -20.84 46.71
N ARG A 470 10.36 -20.84 45.37
CA ARG A 470 11.07 -21.79 44.50
C ARG A 470 12.36 -21.21 43.92
N LEU A 471 12.42 -19.91 43.65
CA LEU A 471 13.65 -19.16 43.33
C LEU A 471 14.36 -18.79 44.63
N ASN A 472 14.93 -19.81 45.29
CA ASN A 472 15.50 -19.71 46.63
C ASN A 472 17.03 -19.54 46.67
N GLN A 473 17.69 -19.46 45.50
CA GLN A 473 19.12 -19.22 45.37
C GLN A 473 19.37 -17.83 44.77
N ALA A 474 20.16 -17.02 45.47
CA ALA A 474 20.70 -15.78 44.91
C ALA A 474 21.97 -16.10 44.08
N PRO A 475 22.18 -15.46 42.93
CA PRO A 475 23.45 -15.52 42.20
C PRO A 475 24.64 -15.05 43.05
N SER A 476 24.45 -13.97 43.82
CA SER A 476 25.41 -13.43 44.78
C SER A 476 24.71 -12.96 46.07
N GLY A 477 25.43 -12.90 47.20
CA GLY A 477 24.90 -12.27 48.41
C GLY A 477 23.63 -12.88 49.02
N SER A 478 22.75 -12.02 49.54
CA SER A 478 21.48 -12.27 50.21
C SER A 478 20.34 -11.36 49.73
N ASN A 479 20.59 -10.33 48.94
CA ASN A 479 19.67 -9.35 48.39
C ASN A 479 19.62 -9.53 46.87
N VAL A 480 18.41 -9.68 46.35
CA VAL A 480 18.13 -9.76 44.91
C VAL A 480 16.89 -8.93 44.62
N TRP A 481 16.76 -8.46 43.38
CA TRP A 481 15.49 -7.94 42.91
C TRP A 481 14.67 -9.07 42.33
N LYS A 482 13.44 -9.23 42.79
CA LYS A 482 12.54 -10.29 42.32
C LYS A 482 11.13 -9.78 42.13
N THR A 483 10.34 -10.51 41.35
CA THR A 483 8.92 -10.18 41.21
C THR A 483 8.08 -10.69 42.38
N ASN A 484 7.31 -9.79 42.98
CA ASN A 484 6.44 -9.99 44.13
C ASN A 484 5.12 -10.68 43.73
N LEU A 485 5.20 -11.90 43.19
CA LEU A 485 4.03 -12.69 42.79
C LEU A 485 3.44 -13.52 43.96
N ASN A 486 3.77 -13.15 45.20
CA ASN A 486 3.42 -13.89 46.42
C ASN A 486 1.95 -13.69 46.90
N SER A 487 1.14 -12.94 46.14
CA SER A 487 -0.28 -12.70 46.40
C SER A 487 -1.12 -12.81 45.13
N ASP A 488 -2.42 -13.11 45.27
CA ASP A 488 -3.34 -13.38 44.15
C ASP A 488 -3.49 -12.17 43.20
N ILE A 489 -2.66 -12.15 42.17
CA ILE A 489 -2.81 -11.26 41.00
C ILE A 489 -4.11 -11.58 40.24
N GLY A 490 -4.69 -12.78 40.45
CA GLY A 490 -5.90 -13.30 39.80
C GLY A 490 -7.22 -12.63 40.17
N VAL A 491 -7.21 -11.55 40.96
CA VAL A 491 -8.39 -10.70 41.22
C VAL A 491 -8.40 -9.44 40.33
N LEU A 492 -7.30 -9.16 39.63
CA LEU A 492 -7.19 -7.99 38.77
C LEU A 492 -7.74 -8.35 37.38
N ASP A 493 -8.88 -7.77 37.02
CA ASP A 493 -9.46 -7.82 35.66
C ASP A 493 -8.59 -7.06 34.61
N GLN A 494 -7.26 -7.02 34.78
CA GLN A 494 -6.34 -6.09 34.10
C GLN A 494 -4.98 -6.76 33.83
N ASN A 495 -4.29 -6.35 32.77
CA ASN A 495 -2.88 -6.66 32.55
C ASN A 495 -2.03 -5.87 33.56
N ILE A 496 -0.89 -6.43 33.99
CA ILE A 496 0.04 -5.76 34.90
C ILE A 496 1.45 -5.72 34.29
N SER A 497 2.16 -4.62 34.50
CA SER A 497 3.53 -4.44 34.05
C SER A 497 4.31 -3.56 35.02
N GLY A 498 5.60 -3.81 35.18
CA GLY A 498 6.47 -3.04 36.06
C GLY A 498 7.93 -3.17 35.69
N ALA A 499 8.71 -2.15 36.02
CA ALA A 499 10.13 -2.08 35.67
C ALA A 499 11.04 -1.99 36.89
N LEU A 500 12.21 -2.62 36.77
CA LEU A 500 13.38 -2.37 37.60
C LEU A 500 14.31 -1.43 36.83
N LEU A 501 14.51 -0.22 37.34
CA LEU A 501 15.22 0.88 36.70
C LEU A 501 16.64 1.01 37.25
N SER A 502 17.62 1.13 36.36
CA SER A 502 19.04 1.32 36.70
C SER A 502 19.39 2.80 36.99
N PRO A 503 20.57 3.07 37.58
CA PRO A 503 21.22 4.38 37.54
C PRO A 503 21.40 4.93 36.12
N THR A 504 21.78 6.21 36.02
CA THR A 504 22.21 6.84 34.77
C THR A 504 23.71 6.66 34.57
N PHE A 505 24.10 6.15 33.41
CA PHE A 505 25.47 5.84 33.01
C PHE A 505 25.97 6.83 31.95
N ASP A 506 27.25 7.21 32.05
CA ASP A 506 27.92 8.10 31.10
C ASP A 506 28.79 7.29 30.11
N PHE A 507 28.33 7.21 28.86
CA PHE A 507 29.01 6.57 27.72
C PHE A 507 29.72 7.58 26.81
N SER A 508 29.99 8.81 27.25
CA SER A 508 30.63 9.86 26.43
C SER A 508 32.07 9.56 25.99
N ASP A 509 32.72 8.56 26.59
CA ASP A 509 34.05 8.09 26.19
C ASP A 509 33.99 7.31 24.86
N VAL A 510 34.36 7.99 23.76
CA VAL A 510 34.32 7.47 22.38
C VAL A 510 35.21 6.25 22.11
N ASN A 511 36.07 5.84 23.05
CA ASN A 511 37.10 4.81 22.82
C ASN A 511 36.84 3.49 23.57
N LYS A 512 35.57 3.13 23.84
CA LYS A 512 35.26 1.90 24.60
C LYS A 512 34.10 1.11 24.01
N ASN A 513 34.35 -0.19 23.85
CA ASN A 513 33.31 -1.19 23.66
C ASN A 513 32.74 -1.57 25.02
N HIS A 514 31.42 -1.67 25.13
CA HIS A 514 30.76 -1.94 26.40
C HIS A 514 29.81 -3.15 26.28
N GLU A 515 29.78 -3.98 27.32
CA GLU A 515 28.87 -5.12 27.48
C GLU A 515 28.04 -4.90 28.73
N LEU A 516 26.71 -4.95 28.58
CA LEU A 516 25.78 -5.04 29.70
C LEU A 516 25.62 -6.52 30.08
N SER A 517 25.67 -6.83 31.37
CA SER A 517 25.48 -8.19 31.86
C SER A 517 24.76 -8.23 33.20
N PHE A 518 23.97 -9.28 33.44
CA PHE A 518 23.34 -9.59 34.73
C PHE A 518 23.02 -11.09 34.83
N ASN A 519 22.85 -11.59 36.05
CA ASN A 519 22.37 -12.93 36.32
C ASN A 519 20.85 -12.91 36.53
N PHE A 520 20.16 -13.91 35.98
CA PHE A 520 18.72 -14.07 36.21
C PHE A 520 18.30 -15.53 36.40
N SER A 521 17.22 -15.71 37.15
CA SER A 521 16.48 -16.98 37.25
C SER A 521 15.00 -16.69 37.06
N MET A 522 14.26 -17.57 36.38
CA MET A 522 12.81 -17.40 36.26
C MET A 522 12.09 -18.74 36.23
N GLU A 523 10.89 -18.73 36.77
CA GLU A 523 10.01 -19.88 36.83
C GLU A 523 8.93 -19.80 35.77
N ASN A 524 8.86 -20.81 34.90
CA ASN A 524 7.83 -20.95 33.88
C ASN A 524 6.84 -22.06 34.30
N ALA A 525 5.53 -21.79 34.29
CA ALA A 525 4.52 -22.52 35.10
C ALA A 525 4.39 -24.04 34.85
N PHE A 526 4.08 -24.79 35.92
CA PHE A 526 4.02 -26.26 36.00
C PHE A 526 2.56 -26.78 36.07
N THR A 527 2.23 -27.87 35.37
CA THR A 527 1.04 -28.69 35.68
C THR A 527 1.44 -30.14 35.92
N GLN A 528 1.16 -30.67 37.12
CA GLN A 528 1.62 -32.00 37.59
C GLN A 528 1.07 -33.20 36.81
N SER A 529 0.06 -33.02 35.95
CA SER A 529 -0.74 -34.15 35.46
C SER A 529 -0.26 -34.76 34.14
N ILE A 530 0.58 -34.09 33.35
CA ILE A 530 0.88 -34.51 31.97
C ILE A 530 2.34 -34.34 31.51
N GLY A 531 3.25 -33.83 32.34
CA GLY A 531 4.66 -33.65 31.94
C GLY A 531 4.87 -32.66 30.77
N LEU A 532 3.87 -31.84 30.47
CA LEU A 532 3.92 -30.80 29.45
C LEU A 532 4.14 -29.43 30.11
N PHE A 533 5.20 -28.73 29.69
CA PHE A 533 5.42 -27.32 29.99
C PHE A 533 4.39 -26.51 29.18
N ARG A 534 3.46 -25.82 29.84
CA ARG A 534 2.69 -24.76 29.17
C ARG A 534 3.45 -23.46 29.43
N THR A 535 3.72 -22.69 28.37
CA THR A 535 4.30 -21.35 28.50
C THR A 535 3.46 -20.51 29.45
N GLY A 536 4.13 -19.85 30.40
CA GLY A 536 3.53 -18.98 31.40
C GLY A 536 3.06 -17.67 30.75
N PRO A 537 1.99 -17.03 31.27
CA PRO A 537 1.41 -15.81 30.69
C PRO A 537 2.21 -14.54 31.03
N PHE A 538 3.51 -14.68 31.32
CA PHE A 538 4.37 -13.61 31.83
C PHE A 538 5.82 -13.78 31.36
N GLY A 539 6.56 -12.66 31.33
CA GLY A 539 7.97 -12.61 30.92
C GLY A 539 8.58 -11.25 31.21
N PHE A 540 9.87 -11.06 30.87
CA PHE A 540 10.53 -9.77 30.96
C PHE A 540 11.42 -9.47 29.75
N HIS A 541 11.73 -8.19 29.54
CA HIS A 541 12.63 -7.70 28.50
C HIS A 541 13.44 -6.51 29.01
N VAL A 542 14.53 -6.16 28.33
CA VAL A 542 15.39 -5.02 28.68
C VAL A 542 15.13 -3.87 27.71
N GLN A 543 15.07 -2.66 28.24
CA GLN A 543 14.99 -1.43 27.47
C GLN A 543 16.07 -0.45 27.89
N TYR A 544 16.43 0.46 27.01
CA TYR A 544 17.36 1.55 27.30
C TYR A 544 16.78 2.92 26.95
N SER A 545 17.37 3.97 27.51
CA SER A 545 17.07 5.36 27.23
C SER A 545 18.37 6.15 27.13
N ILE A 546 18.46 7.09 26.19
CA ILE A 546 19.60 8.01 26.03
C ILE A 546 19.26 9.46 26.43
N ASP A 547 18.09 9.66 27.00
CA ASP A 547 17.53 10.97 27.33
C ASP A 547 16.94 11.03 28.75
N ASN A 548 17.54 10.24 29.65
CA ASN A 548 17.20 10.17 31.06
C ASN A 548 15.76 9.68 31.34
N GLY A 549 15.32 8.69 30.56
CA GLY A 549 14.04 7.99 30.72
C GLY A 549 12.84 8.65 30.05
N LYS A 550 13.03 9.68 29.23
CA LYS A 550 11.95 10.33 28.46
C LYS A 550 11.45 9.44 27.33
N ASN A 551 12.36 8.74 26.67
CA ASN A 551 12.08 7.77 25.62
C ASN A 551 12.80 6.46 25.93
N TRP A 552 12.10 5.33 25.75
CA TRP A 552 12.61 4.00 26.00
C TRP A 552 12.58 3.16 24.71
N GLN A 553 13.69 2.48 24.43
CA GLN A 553 13.88 1.62 23.26
C GLN A 553 14.14 0.19 23.71
N LEU A 554 13.59 -0.81 23.00
CA LEU A 554 13.88 -2.22 23.24
C LEU A 554 15.36 -2.51 22.97
N LEU A 555 16.01 -3.28 23.85
CA LEU A 555 17.44 -3.61 23.73
C LEU A 555 17.64 -5.00 23.11
N GLY A 556 17.73 -5.05 21.78
CA GLY A 556 17.93 -6.26 20.97
C GLY A 556 16.63 -6.98 20.57
N ASP A 557 16.75 -8.08 19.81
CA ASP A 557 15.64 -8.96 19.43
C ASP A 557 16.05 -10.46 19.34
N ILE A 558 15.11 -11.35 18.99
CA ILE A 558 15.32 -12.81 18.90
C ILE A 558 16.33 -13.28 17.85
N ARG A 559 16.67 -12.46 16.87
CA ARG A 559 17.62 -12.73 15.77
C ARG A 559 18.95 -12.01 15.98
N ASP A 560 19.10 -11.27 17.08
CA ASP A 560 20.25 -10.45 17.32
C ASP A 560 21.44 -11.25 17.87
N GLU A 561 22.51 -11.32 17.08
CA GLU A 561 23.78 -11.97 17.44
C GLU A 561 24.61 -11.18 18.47
N ALA A 562 24.21 -9.94 18.82
CA ALA A 562 24.94 -9.08 19.74
C ALA A 562 24.87 -9.53 21.22
N GLY A 563 24.10 -10.58 21.54
CA GLY A 563 23.89 -11.05 22.91
C GLY A 563 24.04 -12.56 23.10
N SER A 564 24.54 -12.95 24.27
CA SER A 564 24.61 -14.35 24.72
C SER A 564 23.63 -14.55 25.87
N ASN A 565 22.75 -15.55 25.77
CA ASN A 565 21.63 -15.73 26.68
C ASN A 565 20.84 -14.42 26.85
N TRP A 566 20.67 -13.66 25.74
CA TRP A 566 19.99 -12.35 25.70
C TRP A 566 18.66 -12.30 24.94
N TYR A 567 18.44 -13.21 23.98
CA TYR A 567 17.23 -13.80 23.37
C TYR A 567 16.96 -15.29 23.69
N ASN A 568 15.73 -15.81 23.91
CA ASN A 568 15.46 -17.26 23.74
C ASN A 568 14.58 -17.46 22.51
N VAL A 569 14.84 -18.57 21.82
CA VAL A 569 14.05 -19.07 20.69
C VAL A 569 13.35 -20.34 21.15
N SER A 570 12.02 -20.45 21.01
CA SER A 570 11.35 -21.75 21.09
C SER A 570 10.85 -22.11 19.70
N GLU A 571 11.35 -23.20 19.14
CA GLU A 571 10.99 -23.67 17.79
C GLU A 571 9.50 -24.08 17.68
N ASP A 572 8.79 -24.30 18.80
CA ASP A 572 7.46 -24.91 18.82
C ASP A 572 6.33 -24.10 19.53
N SER A 573 6.49 -22.78 19.78
CA SER A 573 5.44 -22.01 20.49
C SER A 573 4.73 -20.98 19.60
N PRO A 574 3.45 -21.19 19.22
CA PRO A 574 2.67 -20.25 18.41
C PRO A 574 2.17 -19.02 19.21
N GLN A 575 2.70 -18.77 20.42
CA GLN A 575 2.32 -17.62 21.23
C GLN A 575 3.54 -16.80 21.64
N ILE A 576 3.87 -15.85 20.77
CA ILE A 576 4.71 -14.69 21.10
C ILE A 576 3.85 -13.78 21.98
N PHE A 577 4.27 -13.53 23.23
CA PHE A 577 3.59 -12.61 24.14
C PHE A 577 4.48 -11.41 24.45
N PRO A 578 3.94 -10.16 24.51
CA PRO A 578 2.72 -9.59 23.89
C PRO A 578 2.91 -9.07 22.44
N GLU A 579 1.83 -8.66 21.75
CA GLU A 579 1.80 -8.07 20.38
C GLU A 579 2.74 -6.85 20.15
N GLU A 580 3.33 -6.28 21.22
CA GLU A 580 4.34 -5.22 21.16
C GLU A 580 5.77 -5.69 21.52
N ALA A 581 5.95 -6.93 21.97
CA ALA A 581 7.26 -7.53 22.21
C ALA A 581 7.43 -8.75 21.30
N ASN A 582 8.17 -8.57 20.21
CA ASN A 582 8.70 -9.66 19.37
C ASN A 582 9.69 -10.58 20.12
N ALA A 583 9.70 -10.61 21.46
CA ALA A 583 10.63 -11.38 22.26
C ALA A 583 10.10 -11.58 23.69
N GLY A 584 9.64 -12.80 23.99
CA GLY A 584 9.22 -13.23 25.33
C GLY A 584 9.79 -14.62 25.66
N TRP A 585 10.45 -14.74 26.81
CA TRP A 585 11.31 -15.86 27.24
C TRP A 585 10.56 -16.92 28.09
N ILE A 586 10.81 -18.25 28.08
CA ILE A 586 11.95 -19.04 28.61
C ILE A 586 11.87 -20.54 28.20
N GLN A 587 13.03 -21.22 28.02
CA GLN A 587 13.24 -22.61 28.51
C GLN A 587 14.38 -22.59 29.55
N GLN A 588 14.11 -23.03 30.78
CA GLN A 588 15.14 -23.21 31.80
C GLN A 588 15.51 -24.69 31.83
N THR A 589 16.80 -25.01 31.72
CA THR A 589 17.29 -26.37 31.86
C THR A 589 17.22 -26.77 33.34
N ILE A 590 16.29 -27.67 33.66
CA ILE A 590 16.21 -28.31 34.96
C ILE A 590 17.15 -29.52 34.94
N GLU A 591 18.20 -29.55 35.75
CA GLU A 591 18.84 -30.82 36.11
C GLU A 591 18.01 -31.43 37.26
N VAL A 592 17.10 -32.35 36.93
CA VAL A 592 16.33 -33.09 37.95
C VAL A 592 17.24 -34.15 38.54
N ILE A 593 17.74 -33.89 39.75
CA ILE A 593 18.30 -34.93 40.62
C ILE A 593 17.36 -35.02 41.84
N ASP A 594 16.54 -36.07 41.86
CA ASP A 594 15.75 -36.51 43.04
C ASP A 594 14.58 -35.63 43.54
N GLY A 595 13.79 -35.04 42.64
CA GLY A 595 12.44 -34.55 42.97
C GLY A 595 12.35 -33.21 43.68
N ASP A 596 13.46 -32.46 43.75
CA ASP A 596 13.52 -31.05 44.16
C ASP A 596 14.09 -30.25 42.98
N THR A 597 13.28 -29.41 42.33
CA THR A 597 13.73 -28.61 41.17
C THR A 597 14.62 -27.47 41.64
N THR A 598 15.92 -27.53 41.32
CA THR A 598 16.86 -26.43 41.56
C THR A 598 16.90 -25.50 40.35
N PHE A 599 16.71 -24.20 40.57
CA PHE A 599 16.78 -23.15 39.55
C PHE A 599 18.18 -22.56 39.52
N ILE A 600 18.96 -22.82 38.46
CA ILE A 600 20.32 -22.29 38.31
C ILE A 600 20.24 -20.92 37.60
N PRO A 601 20.86 -19.86 38.16
CA PRO A 601 20.96 -18.57 37.49
C PRO A 601 21.70 -18.63 36.15
N VAL A 602 21.19 -17.92 35.15
CA VAL A 602 21.79 -17.75 33.83
C VAL A 602 22.38 -16.35 33.72
N LYS A 603 23.62 -16.24 33.21
CA LYS A 603 24.25 -14.95 32.92
C LYS A 603 23.86 -14.47 31.53
N ALA A 604 23.10 -13.38 31.45
CA ALA A 604 22.77 -12.67 30.22
C ALA A 604 23.86 -11.64 29.90
N LYS A 605 24.20 -11.49 28.61
CA LYS A 605 25.20 -10.53 28.12
C LYS A 605 24.76 -9.90 26.81
N TYR A 606 25.01 -8.60 26.63
CA TYR A 606 24.72 -7.92 25.37
C TYR A 606 25.65 -6.75 25.10
N ASN A 607 26.05 -6.61 23.83
CA ASN A 607 26.93 -5.54 23.38
C ASN A 607 26.15 -4.21 23.29
N VAL A 608 26.47 -3.28 24.18
CA VAL A 608 25.85 -1.94 24.25
C VAL A 608 26.78 -0.85 23.72
N SER A 609 27.78 -1.22 22.91
CA SER A 609 28.77 -0.26 22.36
C SER A 609 28.16 0.78 21.43
N PHE A 610 26.99 0.51 20.85
CA PHE A 610 26.24 1.47 20.03
C PHE A 610 25.75 2.69 20.85
N LEU A 611 25.75 2.61 22.19
CA LEU A 611 25.39 3.72 23.09
C LEU A 611 26.55 4.69 23.33
N THR A 612 27.74 4.39 22.82
CA THR A 612 28.92 5.26 22.93
C THR A 612 28.65 6.65 22.34
N GLY A 613 29.08 7.68 23.06
CA GLY A 613 28.81 9.08 22.75
C GLY A 613 27.64 9.70 23.54
N ASN A 614 26.85 8.90 24.27
CA ASN A 614 25.72 9.38 25.07
C ASN A 614 26.10 9.56 26.55
N SER A 615 25.83 10.72 27.14
CA SER A 615 26.17 10.99 28.55
C SER A 615 25.06 10.65 29.56
N GLN A 616 23.89 10.20 29.08
CA GLN A 616 22.70 9.98 29.90
C GLN A 616 22.00 8.68 29.50
N VAL A 617 22.64 7.54 29.76
CA VAL A 617 22.14 6.22 29.41
C VAL A 617 21.51 5.54 30.62
N ASN A 618 20.26 5.08 30.52
CA ASN A 618 19.58 4.29 31.56
C ASN A 618 19.09 2.98 30.97
N PHE A 619 19.02 1.94 31.79
CA PHE A 619 18.42 0.65 31.45
C PHE A 619 17.23 0.37 32.37
N ARG A 620 16.23 -0.36 31.86
CA ARG A 620 15.17 -0.92 32.69
C ARG A 620 14.85 -2.35 32.28
N LEU A 621 14.62 -3.20 33.27
CA LEU A 621 14.12 -4.56 33.08
C LEU A 621 12.61 -4.54 33.31
N VAL A 622 11.85 -4.71 32.24
CA VAL A 622 10.38 -4.63 32.24
C VAL A 622 9.80 -6.02 32.34
N PHE A 623 9.05 -6.29 33.40
CA PHE A 623 8.26 -7.51 33.56
C PHE A 623 6.79 -7.24 33.20
N TYR A 624 6.16 -8.22 32.54
CA TYR A 624 4.77 -8.16 32.09
C TYR A 624 4.02 -9.45 32.45
N ALA A 625 2.75 -9.34 32.86
CA ALA A 625 1.84 -10.48 33.01
C ALA A 625 0.41 -10.17 32.51
N LYS A 626 -0.18 -11.12 31.75
CA LYS A 626 -1.50 -10.99 31.11
C LYS A 626 -2.67 -11.32 32.05
N ARG A 627 -3.83 -10.66 31.85
CA ARG A 627 -5.10 -10.92 32.54
C ARG A 627 -5.56 -12.38 32.38
N GLY A 628 -6.20 -12.92 33.42
CA GLY A 628 -7.04 -14.13 33.34
C GLY A 628 -6.42 -15.42 33.86
N PHE A 629 -5.18 -15.38 34.35
CA PHE A 629 -4.54 -16.56 34.94
C PHE A 629 -4.97 -16.73 36.41
N ARG A 630 -5.69 -17.83 36.70
CA ARG A 630 -6.13 -18.18 38.07
C ARG A 630 -5.17 -19.20 38.68
N ALA A 631 -4.87 -18.97 39.96
CA ALA A 631 -3.97 -19.74 40.79
C ALA A 631 -4.28 -21.24 40.82
N GLU A 632 -3.30 -22.04 40.38
CA GLU A 632 -2.75 -23.15 41.17
C GLU A 632 -1.21 -23.07 41.20
N GLY A 633 -0.68 -21.90 41.57
CA GLY A 633 0.76 -21.64 41.55
C GLY A 633 1.21 -20.61 42.58
N TYR A 634 0.80 -20.74 43.85
CA TYR A 634 1.39 -19.99 44.98
C TYR A 634 2.90 -20.24 45.18
N ASN A 635 3.54 -21.03 44.30
CA ASN A 635 4.94 -21.36 44.34
C ASN A 635 5.77 -20.67 43.24
N ALA A 636 5.17 -19.83 42.38
CA ALA A 636 5.89 -19.20 41.26
C ALA A 636 6.47 -17.82 41.59
N ASP A 637 7.79 -17.67 41.57
CA ASP A 637 8.47 -16.40 41.92
C ASP A 637 8.66 -15.44 40.72
N GLY A 638 8.12 -15.78 39.54
CA GLY A 638 8.28 -14.98 38.32
C GLY A 638 9.76 -14.93 37.92
N VAL A 639 10.42 -13.77 38.06
CA VAL A 639 11.85 -13.56 37.77
C VAL A 639 12.62 -13.03 38.98
N LEU A 640 13.89 -13.41 39.06
CA LEU A 640 14.92 -12.94 39.99
C LEU A 640 16.10 -12.40 39.17
N ILE A 641 16.63 -11.23 39.54
CA ILE A 641 17.77 -10.55 38.91
C ILE A 641 18.83 -10.23 39.97
N ASP A 642 20.10 -10.39 39.61
CA ASP A 642 21.29 -10.01 40.41
C ASP A 642 22.53 -9.75 39.53
N ASP A 643 23.63 -9.27 40.10
CA ASP A 643 24.94 -9.08 39.47
C ASP A 643 24.90 -8.19 38.20
N PHE A 644 24.23 -7.03 38.26
CA PHE A 644 24.16 -6.09 37.13
C PHE A 644 25.49 -5.35 36.91
N GLU A 645 26.09 -5.50 35.73
CA GLU A 645 27.39 -4.91 35.37
C GLU A 645 27.34 -4.26 33.98
N ILE A 646 28.11 -3.18 33.80
CA ILE A 646 28.48 -2.63 32.49
C ILE A 646 30.00 -2.66 32.40
N LEU A 647 30.52 -3.60 31.62
CA LEU A 647 31.95 -3.87 31.50
C LEU A 647 32.47 -3.47 30.12
N LYS A 648 33.81 -3.40 29.97
CA LYS A 648 34.45 -3.17 28.67
C LYS A 648 34.49 -4.48 27.86
N SER A 649 34.06 -4.50 26.60
CA SER A 649 34.11 -5.69 25.73
C SER A 649 35.36 -5.72 24.83
N SER A 650 35.75 -6.93 24.40
CA SER A 650 36.82 -7.13 23.40
C SER A 650 36.29 -6.79 22.00
N PRO A 651 37.14 -6.35 21.03
CA PRO A 651 36.67 -6.19 19.65
C PRO A 651 36.13 -7.51 19.10
N THR A 652 35.06 -7.47 18.30
CA THR A 652 34.49 -8.64 17.62
C THR A 652 34.49 -8.39 16.14
N ALA A 653 35.04 -9.30 15.33
CA ALA A 653 35.06 -9.19 13.87
C ALA A 653 33.86 -9.93 13.28
N ASP A 654 33.09 -9.28 12.41
CA ASP A 654 32.03 -9.87 11.58
C ASP A 654 31.69 -9.00 10.36
N PHE A 655 31.13 -9.62 9.32
CA PHE A 655 30.68 -8.96 8.09
C PHE A 655 29.64 -9.76 7.31
N THR A 656 28.94 -9.12 6.37
CA THR A 656 28.11 -9.81 5.36
C THR A 656 28.32 -9.22 3.96
N THR A 657 27.72 -9.81 2.94
CA THR A 657 27.59 -9.25 1.58
C THR A 657 26.18 -8.72 1.40
N ALA A 658 26.03 -7.59 0.70
CA ALA A 658 24.74 -6.95 0.47
C ALA A 658 23.85 -7.74 -0.51
N ASP A 659 24.47 -8.38 -1.52
CA ASP A 659 23.76 -8.87 -2.71
C ASP A 659 23.60 -10.40 -2.70
N SER A 660 24.70 -11.16 -2.81
CA SER A 660 24.67 -12.63 -2.89
C SER A 660 26.03 -13.24 -2.48
N ARG A 661 26.01 -14.52 -2.07
CA ARG A 661 27.22 -15.34 -1.85
C ARG A 661 27.65 -16.13 -3.10
N PHE A 662 26.86 -16.02 -4.16
CA PHE A 662 27.03 -16.68 -5.44
C PHE A 662 26.98 -15.64 -6.54
N ILE A 663 28.09 -15.48 -7.26
CA ILE A 663 28.25 -14.44 -8.28
C ILE A 663 28.96 -14.98 -9.52
N PHE A 664 28.88 -14.28 -10.63
CA PHE A 664 29.64 -14.61 -11.84
C PHE A 664 30.96 -13.83 -11.87
N VAL A 665 31.93 -14.34 -12.64
CA VAL A 665 33.17 -13.62 -12.90
C VAL A 665 32.86 -12.23 -13.47
N GLY A 666 33.41 -11.20 -12.83
CA GLY A 666 33.24 -9.80 -13.24
C GLY A 666 32.13 -9.03 -12.51
N ASP A 667 31.31 -9.69 -11.68
CA ASP A 667 30.32 -9.01 -10.85
C ASP A 667 30.99 -8.27 -9.68
N GLU A 668 30.41 -7.14 -9.27
CA GLU A 668 30.87 -6.37 -8.11
C GLU A 668 30.14 -6.83 -6.83
N VAL A 669 30.91 -7.24 -5.82
CA VAL A 669 30.40 -7.64 -4.50
C VAL A 669 30.56 -6.49 -3.52
N GLN A 670 29.48 -6.10 -2.87
CA GLN A 670 29.49 -5.12 -1.80
C GLN A 670 29.56 -5.80 -0.43
N PHE A 671 30.62 -5.53 0.35
CA PHE A 671 30.78 -6.03 1.71
C PHE A 671 30.27 -5.02 2.73
N GLN A 672 29.44 -5.50 3.65
CA GLN A 672 28.88 -4.75 4.76
C GLN A 672 29.56 -5.15 6.07
N TYR A 673 30.06 -4.14 6.77
CA TYR A 673 30.72 -4.27 8.05
C TYR A 673 29.71 -4.47 9.19
N LEU A 674 29.88 -5.54 9.97
CA LEU A 674 29.07 -5.87 11.15
C LEU A 674 29.91 -5.96 12.44
N SER A 675 31.22 -5.68 12.34
CA SER A 675 32.12 -5.85 13.46
C SER A 675 31.93 -4.76 14.52
N THR A 676 32.40 -5.00 15.76
CA THR A 676 32.38 -3.98 16.82
C THR A 676 33.78 -3.64 17.31
N GLY A 677 33.99 -2.35 17.58
CA GLY A 677 35.19 -1.88 18.27
C GLY A 677 36.47 -1.80 17.46
N ALA A 678 36.38 -1.74 16.12
CA ALA A 678 37.53 -1.53 15.25
C ALA A 678 37.96 -0.05 15.22
N SER A 679 39.27 0.19 15.14
CA SER A 679 39.87 1.47 14.74
C SER A 679 40.48 1.40 13.33
N THR A 680 40.82 0.20 12.87
CA THR A 680 41.34 -0.08 11.53
C THR A 680 40.79 -1.40 11.02
N TYR A 681 40.65 -1.50 9.69
CA TYR A 681 40.08 -2.65 8.97
C TYR A 681 41.12 -3.19 7.99
N SER A 682 41.21 -4.50 7.87
CA SER A 682 42.02 -5.19 6.89
C SER A 682 41.23 -6.37 6.33
N TRP A 683 40.81 -6.22 5.09
CA TRP A 683 40.12 -7.25 4.32
C TRP A 683 41.12 -8.04 3.49
N ASP A 684 40.92 -9.35 3.44
CA ASP A 684 41.54 -10.26 2.47
C ASP A 684 40.39 -11.04 1.80
N PHE A 685 40.24 -10.85 0.50
CA PHE A 685 39.14 -11.42 -0.27
C PHE A 685 39.43 -12.86 -0.75
N GLY A 686 40.57 -13.44 -0.37
CA GLY A 686 40.94 -14.82 -0.72
C GLY A 686 41.49 -14.99 -2.14
N ASP A 687 41.38 -13.98 -3.01
CA ASP A 687 41.93 -13.96 -4.38
C ASP A 687 43.33 -13.29 -4.45
N GLY A 688 43.89 -12.92 -3.30
CA GLY A 688 45.17 -12.21 -3.16
C GLY A 688 45.06 -10.68 -3.17
N SER A 689 43.86 -10.13 -3.30
CA SER A 689 43.59 -8.70 -3.13
C SER A 689 43.10 -8.35 -1.72
N THR A 690 43.28 -7.09 -1.32
CA THR A 690 42.97 -6.62 0.04
C THR A 690 42.35 -5.21 0.03
N SER A 691 41.70 -4.84 1.14
CA SER A 691 41.16 -3.49 1.34
C SER A 691 41.30 -3.03 2.79
N THR A 692 41.32 -1.71 2.99
CA THR A 692 41.33 -1.08 4.32
C THR A 692 40.13 -0.16 4.56
N LEU A 693 39.14 -0.20 3.67
CA LEU A 693 37.86 0.51 3.84
C LEU A 693 36.97 -0.26 4.81
N GLU A 694 36.08 0.45 5.51
CA GLU A 694 35.11 -0.18 6.41
C GLU A 694 34.12 -1.07 5.63
N ASN A 695 33.53 -0.53 4.55
CA ASN A 695 32.61 -1.25 3.66
C ASN A 695 33.18 -1.24 2.22
N PRO A 696 34.03 -2.21 1.83
CA PRO A 696 34.63 -2.24 0.50
C PRO A 696 33.72 -2.88 -0.57
N SER A 697 33.92 -2.49 -1.83
CA SER A 697 33.45 -3.25 -2.99
C SER A 697 34.61 -4.02 -3.63
N HIS A 698 34.34 -5.19 -4.22
CA HIS A 698 35.36 -6.03 -4.85
C HIS A 698 34.84 -6.80 -6.07
N ILE A 699 35.67 -6.97 -7.10
CA ILE A 699 35.35 -7.72 -8.32
C ILE A 699 36.31 -8.91 -8.46
N TYR A 700 35.76 -10.11 -8.52
CA TYR A 700 36.55 -11.33 -8.72
C TYR A 700 36.77 -11.60 -10.21
N SER A 701 38.04 -11.74 -10.60
CA SER A 701 38.45 -11.92 -12.01
C SER A 701 38.56 -13.39 -12.44
N GLN A 702 38.47 -14.32 -11.51
CA GLN A 702 38.55 -15.77 -11.77
C GLN A 702 37.44 -16.49 -11.00
N GLY A 703 36.91 -17.54 -11.60
CA GLY A 703 35.97 -18.42 -10.91
C GLY A 703 36.68 -19.25 -9.84
N GLY A 704 35.98 -19.56 -8.75
CA GLY A 704 36.52 -20.29 -7.61
C GLY A 704 35.70 -20.07 -6.35
N ILE A 705 36.07 -20.77 -5.28
CA ILE A 705 35.51 -20.60 -3.95
C ILE A 705 36.52 -19.82 -3.11
N TYR A 706 36.08 -18.73 -2.48
CA TYR A 706 36.94 -17.79 -1.77
C TYR A 706 36.59 -17.73 -0.28
N ASP A 707 37.63 -17.89 0.54
CA ASP A 707 37.58 -17.57 1.96
C ASP A 707 37.74 -16.06 2.10
N VAL A 708 36.79 -15.39 2.74
CA VAL A 708 36.90 -13.95 3.02
C VAL A 708 37.25 -13.75 4.48
N ARG A 709 38.30 -12.95 4.70
CA ARG A 709 38.82 -12.61 6.02
C ARG A 709 38.70 -11.11 6.28
N LEU A 710 38.21 -10.78 7.47
CA LEU A 710 38.27 -9.43 8.02
C LEU A 710 39.04 -9.47 9.34
N THR A 711 40.13 -8.71 9.38
CA THR A 711 40.90 -8.44 10.60
C THR A 711 40.64 -7.00 11.02
N ILE A 712 40.23 -6.81 12.28
CA ILE A 712 40.04 -5.50 12.88
C ILE A 712 41.00 -5.29 14.05
N THR A 713 41.50 -4.06 14.21
CA THR A 713 42.40 -3.71 15.31
C THR A 713 41.88 -2.50 16.06
N SER A 714 42.03 -2.51 17.38
CA SER A 714 41.67 -1.42 18.29
C SER A 714 42.79 -1.15 19.29
N ALA A 715 42.62 -0.13 20.14
CA ALA A 715 43.55 0.15 21.23
C ALA A 715 43.65 -0.99 22.27
N ASP A 716 42.66 -1.89 22.30
CA ASP A 716 42.50 -2.93 23.32
C ASP A 716 42.80 -4.34 22.81
N GLY A 717 43.01 -4.52 21.50
CA GLY A 717 43.33 -5.81 20.91
C GLY A 717 43.00 -5.91 19.43
N GLU A 718 43.09 -7.13 18.91
CA GLU A 718 42.80 -7.49 17.52
C GLU A 718 41.74 -8.59 17.52
N ALA A 719 40.83 -8.54 16.56
CA ALA A 719 39.87 -9.60 16.30
C ALA A 719 39.85 -9.94 14.82
N GLU A 720 39.66 -11.22 14.50
CA GLU A 720 39.64 -11.74 13.14
C GLU A 720 38.41 -12.63 12.97
N VAL A 721 37.78 -12.51 11.80
CA VAL A 721 36.77 -13.44 11.31
C VAL A 721 37.20 -13.94 9.94
N VAL A 722 37.11 -15.26 9.75
CA VAL A 722 37.29 -15.92 8.46
C VAL A 722 36.00 -16.65 8.17
N LYS A 723 35.34 -16.29 7.07
CA LYS A 723 34.22 -17.06 6.54
C LYS A 723 34.79 -17.97 5.45
N GLU A 724 34.91 -19.26 5.77
CA GLU A 724 35.40 -20.27 4.84
C GLU A 724 34.36 -20.58 3.77
N ASN A 725 34.81 -20.77 2.53
CA ASN A 725 33.97 -21.01 1.36
C ASN A 725 32.82 -20.01 1.21
N TYR A 726 33.09 -18.75 1.55
CA TYR A 726 32.05 -17.74 1.76
C TYR A 726 31.47 -17.20 0.46
N LEU A 727 32.31 -17.00 -0.57
CA LEU A 727 31.91 -16.53 -1.89
C LEU A 727 32.30 -17.55 -2.95
N THR A 728 31.32 -17.96 -3.75
CA THR A 728 31.57 -18.80 -4.93
C THR A 728 31.38 -17.96 -6.19
N VAL A 729 32.43 -17.87 -6.99
CA VAL A 729 32.46 -17.16 -8.26
C VAL A 729 32.39 -18.19 -9.37
N ILE A 730 31.31 -18.22 -10.13
CA ILE A 730 31.13 -19.20 -11.20
C ILE A 730 31.83 -18.73 -12.47
N LYS A 731 32.62 -19.62 -13.08
CA LYS A 731 33.21 -19.40 -14.40
C LYS A 731 32.18 -19.71 -15.51
N PRO A 732 32.07 -18.88 -16.56
CA PRO A 732 31.31 -19.23 -17.75
C PRO A 732 31.85 -20.51 -18.43
N LYS A 733 30.97 -21.22 -19.13
CA LYS A 733 31.25 -22.45 -19.89
C LYS A 733 30.84 -22.29 -21.35
N ASP A 734 31.59 -22.96 -22.22
CA ASP A 734 31.29 -23.01 -23.65
C ASP A 734 30.23 -24.07 -23.97
N ILE A 735 29.62 -23.95 -25.15
CA ILE A 735 28.69 -24.92 -25.72
C ILE A 735 29.37 -25.56 -26.95
N PRO A 736 29.34 -26.89 -27.13
CA PRO A 736 28.63 -27.89 -26.34
C PRO A 736 29.25 -28.11 -24.97
N TYR A 737 28.40 -28.29 -23.96
CA TYR A 737 28.80 -28.72 -22.63
C TYR A 737 28.50 -30.20 -22.49
N THR A 738 29.55 -31.02 -22.43
CA THR A 738 29.45 -32.48 -22.42
C THR A 738 29.76 -33.06 -21.03
N LEU A 739 29.52 -34.36 -20.86
CA LEU A 739 29.91 -35.08 -19.65
C LEU A 739 31.39 -34.84 -19.26
N SER A 740 32.29 -34.82 -20.23
CA SER A 740 33.73 -34.60 -19.97
C SER A 740 34.10 -33.17 -19.57
N ASP A 741 33.19 -32.20 -19.73
CA ASP A 741 33.43 -30.79 -19.38
C ASP A 741 33.04 -30.45 -17.93
N GLY A 742 32.55 -31.45 -17.19
CA GLY A 742 32.06 -31.35 -15.80
C GLY A 742 30.59 -31.78 -15.64
N GLY A 743 29.92 -32.19 -16.72
CA GLY A 743 28.52 -32.60 -16.70
C GLY A 743 28.24 -33.93 -16.02
N ASP A 744 29.24 -34.80 -15.88
CA ASP A 744 29.16 -36.09 -15.19
C ASP A 744 29.31 -35.99 -13.66
N LEU A 745 29.61 -34.80 -13.12
CA LEU A 745 29.77 -34.56 -11.67
C LEU A 745 30.90 -35.36 -10.99
N GLU A 746 31.82 -35.96 -11.76
CA GLU A 746 32.94 -36.76 -11.24
C GLU A 746 34.22 -35.94 -10.99
N GLY A 747 34.22 -34.67 -11.39
CA GLY A 747 35.33 -33.75 -11.24
C GLY A 747 35.60 -33.36 -9.78
N THR A 748 36.85 -32.99 -9.48
CA THR A 748 37.20 -32.37 -8.19
C THR A 748 36.66 -30.95 -8.06
N ASP A 749 36.43 -30.29 -9.20
CA ASP A 749 35.82 -28.97 -9.29
C ASP A 749 34.41 -29.17 -9.85
N ILE A 750 33.39 -28.89 -9.05
CA ILE A 750 31.99 -29.00 -9.45
C ILE A 750 31.58 -27.64 -10.04
N ASP A 751 31.11 -27.64 -11.28
CA ASP A 751 30.72 -26.42 -11.96
C ASP A 751 29.33 -25.89 -11.53
N PHE A 752 28.61 -26.66 -10.73
CA PHE A 752 27.29 -26.33 -10.19
C PHE A 752 27.36 -25.72 -8.79
N ILE A 753 26.44 -24.81 -8.50
CA ILE A 753 26.20 -24.32 -7.14
C ILE A 753 25.01 -25.06 -6.55
N ILE A 754 25.14 -25.42 -5.28
CA ILE A 754 24.07 -25.95 -4.47
C ILE A 754 23.70 -24.92 -3.39
N GLU A 755 22.44 -24.53 -3.33
CA GLU A 755 21.91 -23.63 -2.30
C GLU A 755 20.74 -24.29 -1.57
N ASN A 756 20.77 -24.24 -0.24
CA ASN A 756 19.76 -24.87 0.62
C ASN A 756 19.13 -23.75 1.47
N ILE A 757 17.85 -23.42 1.21
CA ILE A 757 17.19 -22.26 1.82
C ILE A 757 16.47 -22.64 3.12
N ALA A 758 15.72 -23.75 3.11
CA ALA A 758 15.00 -24.28 4.26
C ALA A 758 15.00 -25.82 4.21
N GLY A 759 15.09 -26.49 5.36
CA GLY A 759 15.05 -27.96 5.45
C GLY A 759 16.29 -28.68 4.91
N THR A 760 16.08 -29.79 4.20
CA THR A 760 17.15 -30.66 3.69
C THR A 760 17.81 -30.15 2.43
N GLY A 761 19.14 -30.09 2.46
CA GLY A 761 19.93 -29.63 1.33
C GLY A 761 20.35 -30.71 0.33
N PHE A 762 20.73 -30.28 -0.88
CA PHE A 762 21.44 -31.13 -1.83
C PHE A 762 22.86 -31.45 -1.33
N GLN A 763 23.34 -32.65 -1.65
CA GLN A 763 24.70 -33.11 -1.42
C GLN A 763 25.23 -33.81 -2.67
N VAL A 764 26.54 -33.79 -2.86
CA VAL A 764 27.19 -34.51 -3.96
C VAL A 764 27.65 -35.88 -3.46
N GLY A 765 27.24 -36.94 -4.14
CA GLY A 765 27.66 -38.31 -3.87
C GLY A 765 26.60 -39.34 -4.23
N GLU A 766 26.83 -40.60 -3.85
CA GLU A 766 25.89 -41.70 -4.04
C GLU A 766 24.89 -41.77 -2.87
N SER A 767 23.59 -41.66 -3.17
CA SER A 767 22.54 -41.85 -2.16
C SER A 767 22.22 -43.33 -1.94
N SER A 768 21.97 -43.70 -0.69
CA SER A 768 21.47 -45.02 -0.30
C SER A 768 19.95 -45.06 -0.12
N ILE A 769 19.24 -43.94 -0.32
CA ILE A 769 17.81 -43.84 -0.03
C ILE A 769 17.01 -44.35 -1.23
N PRO A 770 16.08 -45.30 -1.05
CA PRO A 770 15.17 -45.74 -2.11
C PRO A 770 14.49 -44.55 -2.80
N GLY A 771 14.28 -44.61 -4.12
CA GLY A 771 13.70 -43.50 -4.90
C GLY A 771 14.72 -42.51 -5.47
N LYS A 772 15.93 -42.51 -4.93
CA LYS A 772 17.02 -41.59 -5.30
C LYS A 772 18.40 -42.24 -5.20
N ALA A 773 18.45 -43.56 -5.06
CA ALA A 773 19.68 -44.32 -4.85
C ALA A 773 20.48 -44.55 -6.14
N GLY A 774 21.80 -44.62 -5.99
CA GLY A 774 22.76 -44.84 -7.07
C GLY A 774 23.14 -43.56 -7.81
N THR A 775 23.88 -43.73 -8.92
CA THR A 775 24.26 -42.68 -9.86
C THR A 775 23.97 -43.12 -11.29
N ALA A 776 23.81 -42.17 -12.20
CA ALA A 776 23.48 -42.44 -13.59
C ALA A 776 24.75 -42.74 -14.40
N SER A 777 25.83 -42.02 -14.10
CA SER A 777 27.20 -42.41 -14.43
C SER A 777 28.14 -42.34 -13.23
N GLY A 778 29.39 -42.79 -13.39
CA GLY A 778 30.44 -42.57 -12.40
C GLY A 778 30.15 -43.07 -10.97
N SER A 779 30.43 -42.22 -9.98
CA SER A 779 30.33 -42.44 -8.53
C SER A 779 29.60 -41.32 -7.78
N ASN A 780 29.35 -40.17 -8.41
CA ASN A 780 28.72 -38.99 -7.81
C ASN A 780 27.45 -38.61 -8.58
N ALA A 781 26.45 -38.14 -7.83
CA ALA A 781 25.32 -37.39 -8.37
C ALA A 781 24.99 -36.27 -7.38
N ILE A 782 24.26 -35.23 -7.79
CA ILE A 782 23.69 -34.26 -6.85
C ILE A 782 22.37 -34.85 -6.33
N VAL A 783 22.30 -35.13 -5.03
CA VAL A 783 21.16 -35.82 -4.41
C VAL A 783 20.58 -35.01 -3.27
N THR A 784 19.26 -34.92 -3.22
CA THR A 784 18.50 -34.41 -2.07
C THR A 784 17.38 -35.38 -1.70
N GLY A 785 16.97 -35.34 -0.44
CA GLY A 785 15.67 -35.86 -0.03
C GLY A 785 15.51 -36.12 1.45
N ILE A 786 14.24 -36.21 1.85
CA ILE A 786 13.77 -36.35 3.21
C ILE A 786 13.77 -37.85 3.57
N ASN A 787 14.15 -38.18 4.81
CA ASN A 787 14.11 -39.55 5.37
C ASN A 787 13.35 -39.49 6.69
N GLN A 788 12.44 -40.44 6.90
CA GLN A 788 11.60 -40.67 8.09
C GLN A 788 12.27 -40.52 9.47
N SER A 789 13.61 -40.45 9.57
CA SER A 789 14.34 -40.40 10.84
C SER A 789 15.38 -39.28 10.99
N GLN A 790 15.62 -38.43 9.97
CA GLN A 790 16.85 -37.60 9.96
C GLN A 790 16.70 -36.15 9.48
N TYR A 791 15.50 -35.66 9.15
CA TYR A 791 15.36 -34.43 8.36
C TYR A 791 14.07 -33.63 8.62
N GLU A 792 14.16 -32.30 8.50
CA GLU A 792 13.05 -31.34 8.71
C GLU A 792 12.15 -31.21 7.46
N ASN A 793 10.84 -31.05 7.69
CA ASN A 793 9.81 -30.88 6.64
C ASN A 793 9.89 -29.46 6.00
N ASP A 794 9.21 -29.24 4.86
CA ASP A 794 9.25 -27.98 4.07
C ASP A 794 10.63 -27.66 3.45
N SER A 795 11.21 -28.61 2.71
CA SER A 795 12.52 -28.43 2.10
C SER A 795 12.45 -27.59 0.82
N GLU A 796 13.31 -26.56 0.74
CA GLU A 796 13.55 -25.76 -0.46
C GLU A 796 15.04 -25.71 -0.78
N ALA A 797 15.40 -26.16 -1.98
CA ALA A 797 16.79 -26.20 -2.43
C ALA A 797 16.95 -25.97 -3.95
N TYR A 798 18.13 -25.50 -4.33
CA TYR A 798 18.46 -25.09 -5.69
C TYR A 798 19.78 -25.71 -6.16
N ILE A 799 19.82 -26.09 -7.43
CA ILE A 799 21.06 -26.39 -8.17
C ILE A 799 21.18 -25.36 -9.28
N TYR A 800 22.21 -24.50 -9.26
CA TYR A 800 22.48 -23.57 -10.35
C TYR A 800 23.59 -24.11 -11.25
N SER A 801 23.41 -23.99 -12.56
CA SER A 801 24.45 -24.30 -13.54
C SER A 801 25.44 -23.14 -13.69
N PRO A 802 26.55 -23.37 -14.41
CA PRO A 802 27.34 -22.29 -15.01
C PRO A 802 26.53 -21.38 -15.93
N GLU A 803 27.10 -20.22 -16.23
CA GLU A 803 26.68 -19.38 -17.36
C GLU A 803 27.20 -20.01 -18.66
N PHE A 804 26.34 -20.10 -19.67
CA PHE A 804 26.63 -20.62 -21.00
C PHE A 804 26.39 -19.55 -22.07
N ASN A 805 27.23 -19.56 -23.11
CA ASN A 805 27.15 -18.61 -24.21
C ASN A 805 26.34 -19.19 -25.39
N PHE A 806 25.12 -18.68 -25.59
CA PHE A 806 24.23 -19.03 -26.71
C PHE A 806 24.26 -17.98 -27.84
N ALA A 807 25.34 -17.21 -28.01
CA ALA A 807 25.38 -16.12 -29.01
C ALA A 807 25.05 -16.57 -30.45
N SER A 808 25.30 -17.85 -30.79
CA SER A 808 24.93 -18.41 -32.10
C SER A 808 23.44 -18.81 -32.12
N LEU A 809 22.75 -18.59 -33.24
CA LEU A 809 21.44 -19.21 -33.50
C LEU A 809 21.66 -20.64 -33.99
N GLY A 810 20.83 -21.58 -33.56
CA GLY A 810 20.90 -22.97 -34.02
C GLY A 810 20.05 -23.91 -33.18
N ASN A 811 20.14 -25.20 -33.49
CA ASN A 811 19.42 -26.22 -32.73
C ASN A 811 20.22 -26.57 -31.48
N TYR A 812 19.64 -26.30 -30.31
CA TYR A 812 20.21 -26.60 -29.01
C TYR A 812 19.30 -27.55 -28.23
N GLU A 813 19.89 -28.51 -27.54
CA GLU A 813 19.17 -29.44 -26.66
C GLU A 813 19.87 -29.49 -25.30
N LEU A 814 19.09 -29.29 -24.25
CA LEU A 814 19.52 -29.53 -22.87
C LEU A 814 19.06 -30.92 -22.46
N SER A 815 19.96 -31.69 -21.85
CA SER A 815 19.63 -33.00 -21.31
C SER A 815 20.29 -33.27 -19.97
N PHE A 816 19.64 -34.06 -19.13
CA PHE A 816 20.19 -34.55 -17.86
C PHE A 816 19.53 -35.89 -17.48
N GLU A 817 20.12 -36.62 -16.54
CA GLU A 817 19.55 -37.82 -15.97
C GLU A 817 19.07 -37.55 -14.54
N THR A 818 17.89 -38.08 -14.20
CA THR A 818 17.33 -37.90 -12.87
C THR A 818 16.58 -39.14 -12.38
N ASN A 819 16.67 -39.41 -11.08
CA ASN A 819 15.94 -40.46 -10.37
C ASN A 819 15.26 -39.80 -9.18
N TYR A 820 13.93 -39.76 -9.17
CA TYR A 820 13.16 -39.06 -8.14
C TYR A 820 11.98 -39.86 -7.63
N SER A 821 11.52 -39.49 -6.43
CA SER A 821 10.32 -39.97 -5.76
C SER A 821 9.71 -38.84 -4.93
N PHE A 822 8.49 -38.45 -5.28
CA PHE A 822 7.70 -37.37 -4.69
C PHE A 822 6.24 -37.78 -4.56
N GLU A 823 5.52 -37.15 -3.63
CA GLU A 823 4.07 -37.23 -3.56
C GLU A 823 3.44 -36.76 -4.89
N PRO A 824 2.57 -37.59 -5.50
CA PRO A 824 1.85 -37.16 -6.69
C PRO A 824 1.03 -35.91 -6.39
N ASN A 825 1.26 -34.84 -7.15
CA ASN A 825 0.52 -33.57 -7.18
C ASN A 825 0.91 -32.48 -6.17
N TRP A 826 1.76 -32.78 -5.19
CA TRP A 826 2.11 -31.83 -4.10
C TRP A 826 3.56 -31.36 -4.20
N ASP A 827 4.46 -32.30 -4.47
CA ASP A 827 5.91 -32.10 -4.40
C ASP A 827 6.58 -32.32 -5.76
N GLY A 828 7.76 -31.73 -5.93
CA GLY A 828 8.56 -31.97 -7.12
C GLY A 828 9.64 -30.94 -7.38
N PHE A 829 10.10 -30.89 -8.62
CA PHE A 829 11.04 -29.87 -9.07
C PHE A 829 10.69 -29.32 -10.45
N ILE A 830 11.24 -28.15 -10.75
CA ILE A 830 11.19 -27.49 -12.05
C ILE A 830 12.60 -27.11 -12.52
N VAL A 831 12.74 -26.92 -13.83
CA VAL A 831 13.94 -26.33 -14.42
C VAL A 831 13.60 -24.94 -14.92
N GLU A 832 14.46 -23.98 -14.59
CA GLU A 832 14.33 -22.58 -14.97
C GLU A 832 15.61 -22.10 -15.65
N TYR A 833 15.51 -21.01 -16.40
CA TYR A 833 16.63 -20.34 -17.04
C TYR A 833 16.60 -18.83 -16.78
N THR A 834 17.75 -18.19 -16.93
CA THR A 834 17.91 -16.74 -16.86
C THR A 834 18.76 -16.28 -18.04
N THR A 835 18.46 -15.09 -18.57
CA THR A 835 19.30 -14.38 -19.54
C THR A 835 19.92 -13.10 -18.97
N ASP A 836 19.68 -12.82 -17.69
CA ASP A 836 20.03 -11.59 -16.97
C ASP A 836 20.80 -11.88 -15.67
N ARG A 837 21.53 -13.00 -15.62
CA ARG A 837 22.37 -13.42 -14.49
C ARG A 837 21.60 -13.60 -13.18
N GLY A 838 20.33 -14.01 -13.29
CA GLY A 838 19.51 -14.42 -12.16
C GLY A 838 18.73 -13.29 -11.50
N GLU A 839 18.68 -12.09 -12.10
CA GLU A 839 17.70 -11.06 -11.73
C GLU A 839 16.27 -11.57 -11.95
N ASN A 840 16.03 -12.28 -13.06
CA ASN A 840 14.77 -12.95 -13.34
C ASN A 840 15.00 -14.40 -13.78
N TRP A 841 14.17 -15.31 -13.24
CA TRP A 841 14.16 -16.72 -13.59
C TRP A 841 12.85 -17.07 -14.30
N THR A 842 12.98 -17.61 -15.50
CA THR A 842 11.85 -18.05 -16.31
C THR A 842 11.84 -19.57 -16.36
N LYS A 843 10.67 -20.16 -16.12
CA LYS A 843 10.49 -21.60 -16.23
C LYS A 843 10.79 -22.10 -17.64
N LEU A 844 11.51 -23.22 -17.73
CA LEU A 844 11.86 -23.84 -19.00
C LEU A 844 10.66 -24.63 -19.55
N ASN A 845 10.30 -24.35 -20.81
CA ASN A 845 9.25 -25.02 -21.60
C ASN A 845 7.86 -25.13 -20.93
N PRO A 846 7.26 -24.01 -20.48
CA PRO A 846 5.91 -24.03 -19.89
C PRO A 846 4.81 -24.34 -20.91
N GLU A 847 5.04 -24.04 -22.20
CA GLU A 847 4.03 -24.18 -23.27
C GLU A 847 4.44 -25.11 -24.43
N GLN A 848 5.72 -25.51 -24.51
CA GLN A 848 6.31 -26.01 -25.77
C GLN A 848 6.61 -27.53 -25.86
N ALA A 849 6.48 -28.33 -24.79
CA ALA A 849 6.82 -29.76 -24.87
C ALA A 849 5.80 -30.68 -24.18
N GLU A 850 4.98 -31.37 -24.98
CA GLU A 850 4.19 -32.52 -24.55
C GLU A 850 5.15 -33.62 -24.07
N GLY A 851 5.20 -33.87 -22.75
CA GLY A 851 6.02 -34.95 -22.16
C GLY A 851 7.35 -34.54 -21.51
N TRP A 852 7.71 -33.24 -21.47
CA TRP A 852 8.85 -32.77 -20.65
C TRP A 852 8.53 -32.85 -19.16
N TYR A 853 7.47 -32.15 -18.73
CA TYR A 853 6.87 -32.32 -17.41
C TYR A 853 5.77 -33.39 -17.46
N ASN A 854 5.53 -34.11 -16.35
CA ASN A 854 4.65 -35.28 -16.31
C ASN A 854 3.23 -35.02 -15.77
N GLN A 855 2.81 -33.75 -15.65
CA GLN A 855 1.52 -33.20 -15.12
C GLN A 855 0.62 -34.17 -14.34
N ILE A 856 0.46 -33.91 -13.04
CA ILE A 856 -0.72 -33.23 -12.43
C ILE A 856 -0.15 -32.38 -11.28
N SER A 857 -0.48 -31.09 -11.16
CA SER A 857 -0.23 -30.32 -9.93
C SER A 857 -1.54 -29.69 -9.46
N ASP A 858 -1.88 -30.00 -8.21
CA ASP A 858 -3.09 -29.54 -7.53
C ASP A 858 -3.01 -28.02 -7.30
N PRO A 859 -4.13 -27.27 -7.28
CA PRO A 859 -4.18 -25.92 -6.72
C PRO A 859 -3.50 -25.73 -5.37
N LEU A 860 -3.34 -26.81 -4.62
CA LEU A 860 -2.71 -26.83 -3.31
C LEU A 860 -1.23 -27.27 -3.34
N SER A 861 -0.63 -27.51 -4.51
CA SER A 861 0.80 -27.85 -4.63
C SER A 861 1.71 -26.71 -4.16
N VAL A 862 2.95 -27.02 -3.77
CA VAL A 862 3.94 -26.01 -3.35
C VAL A 862 4.32 -25.01 -4.45
N PHE A 863 4.06 -25.35 -5.71
CA PHE A 863 4.26 -24.47 -6.87
C PHE A 863 2.97 -23.78 -7.34
N GLY A 864 1.82 -24.01 -6.68
CA GLY A 864 0.52 -23.46 -7.04
C GLY A 864 -0.24 -24.24 -8.12
N ALA A 865 -1.37 -23.67 -8.55
CA ALA A 865 -2.34 -24.35 -9.42
C ALA A 865 -1.86 -24.57 -10.87
N GLN A 866 -2.02 -25.80 -11.39
CA GLN A 866 -1.81 -26.16 -12.80
C GLN A 866 -0.42 -25.84 -13.36
N VAL A 867 0.60 -25.88 -12.52
CA VAL A 867 1.99 -25.65 -12.91
C VAL A 867 2.61 -26.98 -13.37
N PRO A 868 3.06 -27.14 -14.63
CA PRO A 868 3.72 -28.39 -15.06
C PRO A 868 5.03 -28.64 -14.29
N ILE A 869 5.13 -29.68 -13.48
CA ILE A 869 6.36 -30.00 -12.71
C ILE A 869 6.81 -31.45 -12.95
N PHE A 870 8.01 -31.82 -12.49
CA PHE A 870 8.40 -33.21 -12.31
C PHE A 870 7.93 -33.70 -10.92
N SER A 871 6.88 -34.51 -10.87
CA SER A 871 6.32 -35.09 -9.62
C SER A 871 6.12 -36.61 -9.72
N GLY A 872 5.74 -37.28 -8.63
CA GLY A 872 5.62 -38.75 -8.61
C GLY A 872 6.98 -39.44 -8.54
N ASN A 873 7.16 -40.61 -9.17
CA ASN A 873 8.41 -41.36 -9.07
C ASN A 873 8.88 -42.00 -10.38
N THR A 874 10.18 -42.31 -10.41
CA THR A 874 10.89 -42.98 -11.52
C THR A 874 11.19 -44.46 -11.23
N ASN A 875 10.48 -45.07 -10.27
CA ASN A 875 10.64 -46.47 -9.85
C ASN A 875 12.09 -46.89 -9.49
N ASN A 876 12.85 -46.00 -8.84
CA ASN A 876 14.25 -46.20 -8.44
C ASN A 876 15.20 -46.43 -9.64
N SER A 877 14.96 -45.77 -10.76
CA SER A 877 15.86 -45.83 -11.93
C SER A 877 16.04 -44.44 -12.53
N PHE A 878 17.27 -44.13 -12.93
CA PHE A 878 17.56 -42.89 -13.64
C PHE A 878 16.85 -42.87 -15.00
N GLU A 879 16.17 -41.76 -15.27
CA GLU A 879 15.57 -41.45 -16.56
C GLU A 879 16.28 -40.26 -17.18
N ARG A 880 16.63 -40.38 -18.47
CA ARG A 880 17.13 -39.25 -19.26
C ARG A 880 15.99 -38.32 -19.64
N LYS A 881 16.12 -37.05 -19.28
CA LYS A 881 15.25 -35.95 -19.72
C LYS A 881 16.02 -35.11 -20.72
N PHE A 882 15.40 -34.76 -21.83
CA PHE A 882 15.94 -33.82 -22.80
C PHE A 882 14.86 -32.91 -23.36
N THR A 883 15.22 -31.69 -23.75
CA THR A 883 14.29 -30.74 -24.37
C THR A 883 15.01 -29.76 -25.30
N ASP A 884 14.30 -29.33 -26.34
CA ASP A 884 14.74 -28.23 -27.20
C ASP A 884 14.82 -26.93 -26.39
N ILE A 885 15.93 -26.24 -26.55
CA ILE A 885 16.19 -24.92 -25.97
C ILE A 885 16.72 -23.96 -27.04
N SER A 886 16.37 -24.22 -28.31
CA SER A 886 16.85 -23.47 -29.47
C SER A 886 16.41 -22.01 -29.45
N PHE A 887 15.31 -21.71 -28.74
CA PHE A 887 14.81 -20.36 -28.52
C PHE A 887 15.77 -19.47 -27.70
N LEU A 888 16.75 -20.05 -27.00
CA LEU A 888 17.79 -19.31 -26.26
C LEU A 888 18.92 -18.81 -27.17
N GLY A 889 18.97 -19.26 -28.42
CA GLY A 889 19.95 -18.78 -29.39
C GLY A 889 19.91 -17.26 -29.56
N GLY A 890 21.08 -16.64 -29.61
CA GLY A 890 21.28 -15.20 -29.64
C GLY A 890 21.56 -14.53 -28.29
N ASN A 891 21.56 -15.28 -27.17
CA ASN A 891 21.85 -14.74 -25.84
C ASN A 891 23.28 -15.06 -25.40
N GLU A 892 24.05 -14.07 -24.94
CA GLU A 892 25.45 -14.26 -24.54
C GLU A 892 25.62 -14.83 -23.13
N THR A 893 24.61 -14.65 -22.27
CA THR A 893 24.66 -14.99 -20.84
C THR A 893 23.42 -15.79 -20.47
N VAL A 894 23.51 -17.12 -20.48
CA VAL A 894 22.38 -18.00 -20.12
C VAL A 894 22.75 -18.91 -18.95
N GLY A 895 21.99 -18.84 -17.87
CA GLY A 895 22.11 -19.76 -16.73
C GLY A 895 20.88 -20.64 -16.59
N PHE A 896 21.03 -21.83 -16.03
CA PHE A 896 19.93 -22.73 -15.67
C PHE A 896 19.93 -22.98 -14.17
N ARG A 897 18.75 -23.26 -13.61
CA ARG A 897 18.64 -23.81 -12.26
C ARG A 897 17.57 -24.89 -12.16
N VAL A 898 17.79 -25.82 -11.25
CA VAL A 898 16.80 -26.79 -10.78
C VAL A 898 16.29 -26.30 -9.43
N LYS A 899 14.97 -26.08 -9.32
CA LYS A 899 14.31 -25.67 -8.08
C LYS A 899 13.49 -26.83 -7.52
N PHE A 900 13.82 -27.27 -6.31
CA PHE A 900 13.14 -28.34 -5.56
C PHE A 900 12.34 -27.75 -4.40
N LEU A 901 11.09 -28.19 -4.24
CA LEU A 901 10.20 -27.80 -3.13
C LEU A 901 9.39 -29.02 -2.64
N THR A 902 9.13 -29.08 -1.33
CA THR A 902 8.23 -30.04 -0.68
C THR A 902 7.27 -29.37 0.28
N ASP A 903 6.15 -30.01 0.56
CA ASP A 903 5.21 -29.58 1.60
C ASP A 903 5.59 -30.09 3.01
N ALA A 904 4.74 -29.75 3.99
CA ALA A 904 4.95 -30.08 5.40
C ALA A 904 4.54 -31.53 5.75
N ALA A 905 4.03 -32.31 4.80
CA ALA A 905 3.31 -33.57 5.05
C ALA A 905 4.12 -34.84 4.70
N GLU A 906 5.10 -34.76 3.80
CA GLU A 906 5.78 -35.96 3.28
C GLU A 906 6.98 -36.43 4.15
N ILE A 907 7.20 -37.75 4.18
CA ILE A 907 8.28 -38.42 4.95
C ILE A 907 9.34 -39.12 4.08
N ASP A 908 9.22 -39.07 2.73
CA ASP A 908 10.18 -39.64 1.76
C ASP A 908 10.13 -38.98 0.35
N ALA A 909 10.29 -37.65 0.28
CA ALA A 909 10.42 -36.89 -0.97
C ALA A 909 11.91 -36.74 -1.38
N GLY A 910 12.25 -36.71 -2.67
CA GLY A 910 13.59 -36.30 -3.12
C GLY A 910 13.98 -36.71 -4.55
N MET A 911 15.17 -36.30 -4.95
CA MET A 911 15.72 -36.56 -6.29
C MET A 911 17.24 -36.71 -6.29
N ALA A 912 17.74 -37.46 -7.27
CA ALA A 912 19.12 -37.45 -7.73
C ALA A 912 19.19 -36.84 -9.14
N PHE A 913 20.25 -36.08 -9.40
CA PHE A 913 20.52 -35.37 -10.64
C PHE A 913 21.95 -35.64 -11.10
N ASP A 914 22.11 -36.03 -12.35
CA ASP A 914 23.39 -36.47 -12.92
C ASP A 914 23.43 -36.21 -14.44
N ASN A 915 24.61 -36.30 -15.06
CA ASN A 915 24.82 -36.27 -16.51
C ASN A 915 24.21 -35.07 -17.24
N PHE A 916 24.47 -33.85 -16.78
CA PHE A 916 23.98 -32.62 -17.42
C PHE A 916 24.78 -32.29 -18.68
N GLU A 917 24.10 -32.17 -19.81
CA GLU A 917 24.67 -31.84 -21.12
C GLU A 917 23.87 -30.73 -21.81
N ILE A 918 24.58 -29.85 -22.51
CA ILE A 918 24.00 -28.93 -23.50
C ILE A 918 24.65 -29.24 -24.84
N SER A 919 23.86 -29.74 -25.78
CA SER A 919 24.31 -29.99 -27.14
C SER A 919 23.86 -28.88 -28.09
N GLY A 920 24.62 -28.71 -29.18
CA GLY A 920 24.36 -27.69 -30.20
C GLY A 920 25.44 -26.59 -30.29
N PRO A 921 25.28 -25.62 -31.19
CA PRO A 921 24.34 -25.66 -32.30
C PRO A 921 24.77 -26.74 -33.32
N GLU A 922 23.87 -27.65 -33.71
CA GLU A 922 24.20 -28.66 -34.73
C GLU A 922 24.57 -27.99 -36.07
N PRO A 923 25.58 -28.48 -36.83
CA PRO A 923 25.91 -27.96 -38.17
C PRO A 923 24.77 -28.06 -39.18
N GLY A 924 24.32 -26.92 -39.70
CA GLY A 924 23.30 -26.82 -40.74
C GLY A 924 23.44 -25.53 -41.56
N PRO A 925 22.91 -25.48 -42.80
CA PRO A 925 22.99 -24.29 -43.63
C PRO A 925 22.23 -23.12 -42.99
N ALA A 926 22.80 -21.91 -43.05
CA ALA A 926 22.12 -20.70 -42.63
C ALA A 926 21.02 -20.31 -43.64
N PHE A 927 19.86 -19.92 -43.12
CA PHE A 927 18.73 -19.38 -43.87
C PHE A 927 18.40 -17.99 -43.33
N PRO A 928 19.08 -16.92 -43.80
CA PRO A 928 18.74 -15.56 -43.41
C PRO A 928 17.31 -15.23 -43.85
N ASN A 929 16.51 -14.66 -42.96
CA ASN A 929 15.19 -14.13 -43.27
C ASN A 929 14.82 -13.03 -42.25
N PHE A 930 13.95 -12.12 -42.65
CA PHE A 930 13.50 -11.02 -41.80
C PHE A 930 12.16 -10.46 -42.25
N ILE A 931 11.45 -9.83 -41.34
CA ILE A 931 10.25 -9.03 -41.61
C ILE A 931 10.42 -7.62 -41.06
N SER A 932 9.48 -6.74 -41.39
CA SER A 932 9.35 -5.41 -40.79
C SER A 932 7.92 -5.18 -40.33
N ASN A 933 7.74 -4.36 -39.30
CA ASN A 933 6.41 -4.00 -38.80
C ASN A 933 5.56 -3.23 -39.83
N ILE A 934 6.22 -2.41 -40.67
CA ILE A 934 5.63 -1.69 -41.82
C ILE A 934 6.62 -1.69 -42.99
N GLN A 935 6.12 -1.50 -44.20
CA GLN A 935 6.91 -1.46 -45.45
C GLN A 935 6.78 -0.11 -46.17
N GLU A 936 5.84 0.73 -45.76
CA GLU A 936 5.60 2.04 -46.36
C GLU A 936 5.45 3.08 -45.26
N GLY A 937 5.99 4.27 -45.49
CA GLY A 937 5.92 5.39 -44.54
C GLY A 937 6.31 6.72 -45.17
N CYS A 938 6.28 7.77 -44.38
CA CYS A 938 6.75 9.10 -44.79
C CYS A 938 8.16 9.34 -44.24
N GLU A 939 8.87 10.35 -44.73
CA GLU A 939 10.16 10.74 -44.15
C GLU A 939 10.08 10.89 -42.62
N GLN A 940 11.12 10.42 -41.92
CA GLN A 940 11.20 10.28 -40.46
C GLN A 940 10.38 9.14 -39.84
N THR A 941 9.87 8.21 -40.65
CA THR A 941 9.22 7.00 -40.14
C THR A 941 10.25 6.05 -39.53
N THR A 942 9.98 5.57 -38.32
CA THR A 942 10.73 4.50 -37.65
C THR A 942 10.14 3.14 -38.01
N ILE A 943 10.99 2.24 -38.51
CA ILE A 943 10.64 0.88 -38.89
C ILE A 943 11.41 -0.10 -38.00
N THR A 944 10.71 -1.10 -37.48
CA THR A 944 11.29 -2.18 -36.68
C THR A 944 11.50 -3.40 -37.57
N PHE A 945 12.73 -3.85 -37.67
CA PHE A 945 13.11 -5.08 -38.36
C PHE A 945 13.21 -6.24 -37.36
N ILE A 946 12.58 -7.36 -37.69
CA ILE A 946 12.52 -8.56 -36.86
C ILE A 946 13.22 -9.68 -37.63
N ASN A 947 14.18 -10.34 -36.97
CA ASN A 947 14.88 -11.49 -37.50
C ASN A 947 13.96 -12.72 -37.56
N GLU A 948 13.92 -13.39 -38.70
CA GLU A 948 13.27 -14.70 -38.88
C GLU A 948 14.27 -15.74 -39.41
N SER A 949 15.56 -15.47 -39.26
CA SER A 949 16.61 -16.37 -39.76
C SER A 949 16.59 -17.69 -39.00
N SER A 950 16.87 -18.77 -39.71
CA SER A 950 16.92 -20.14 -39.16
C SER A 950 18.18 -20.87 -39.64
N GLY A 951 18.49 -22.01 -39.01
CA GLY A 951 19.76 -22.73 -39.26
C GLY A 951 20.87 -22.29 -38.29
N SER A 952 22.10 -22.73 -38.56
CA SER A 952 23.22 -22.61 -37.62
C SER A 952 24.02 -21.35 -37.92
N ILE A 953 23.62 -20.23 -37.32
CA ILE A 953 24.12 -18.88 -37.64
C ILE A 953 24.98 -18.36 -36.49
N THR A 954 26.22 -17.99 -36.79
CA THR A 954 27.19 -17.43 -35.83
C THR A 954 27.20 -15.90 -35.80
N ALA A 955 26.79 -15.25 -36.90
CA ALA A 955 26.71 -13.79 -36.98
C ALA A 955 25.62 -13.33 -37.95
N LEU A 956 24.98 -12.21 -37.61
CA LEU A 956 24.01 -11.50 -38.46
C LEU A 956 24.47 -10.06 -38.67
N GLU A 957 24.60 -9.66 -39.94
CA GLU A 957 24.92 -8.29 -40.34
C GLU A 957 23.77 -7.72 -41.18
N TRP A 958 23.22 -6.61 -40.74
CA TRP A 958 22.12 -5.89 -41.39
C TRP A 958 22.66 -4.69 -42.17
N ASP A 959 22.14 -4.46 -43.38
CA ASP A 959 22.23 -3.21 -44.13
C ASP A 959 20.82 -2.78 -44.53
N PHE A 960 20.36 -1.67 -43.97
CA PHE A 960 19.02 -1.13 -44.17
C PHE A 960 18.92 -0.16 -45.36
N GLY A 961 20.03 0.05 -46.09
CA GLY A 961 20.08 0.89 -47.28
C GLY A 961 20.55 2.34 -47.03
N GLU A 962 20.92 3.03 -48.11
CA GLU A 962 21.50 4.37 -48.04
C GLU A 962 20.45 5.43 -47.71
N GLY A 963 20.48 5.97 -46.48
CA GLY A 963 19.51 6.96 -45.97
C GLY A 963 18.79 6.51 -44.69
N ALA A 964 18.99 5.25 -44.31
CA ALA A 964 18.59 4.68 -43.02
C ALA A 964 19.54 5.08 -41.89
N GLU A 965 18.99 5.24 -40.67
CA GLU A 965 19.72 5.54 -39.44
C GLU A 965 19.28 4.59 -38.30
N PRO A 966 20.15 3.67 -37.82
CA PRO A 966 21.48 3.37 -38.37
C PRO A 966 21.41 2.71 -39.75
N ARG A 967 22.45 2.87 -40.58
CA ARG A 967 22.54 2.19 -41.89
C ARG A 967 22.77 0.69 -41.75
N THR A 968 23.59 0.29 -40.78
CA THR A 968 23.96 -1.11 -40.55
C THR A 968 23.82 -1.46 -39.07
N ALA A 969 23.53 -2.71 -38.76
CA ALA A 969 23.50 -3.23 -37.40
C ALA A 969 24.07 -4.66 -37.34
N LEU A 970 24.51 -5.08 -36.15
CA LEU A 970 24.96 -6.43 -35.87
C LEU A 970 23.98 -7.13 -34.91
N GLY A 971 23.91 -8.45 -34.98
CA GLY A 971 23.15 -9.27 -34.05
C GLY A 971 21.68 -9.50 -34.43
N VAL A 972 20.98 -10.23 -33.57
CA VAL A 972 19.66 -10.82 -33.84
C VAL A 972 18.50 -9.83 -33.89
N GLY A 973 18.68 -8.58 -33.44
CA GLY A 973 17.61 -7.58 -33.37
C GLY A 973 16.65 -7.80 -32.18
N PRO A 974 15.46 -7.18 -32.16
CA PRO A 974 14.91 -6.32 -33.21
C PRO A 974 15.68 -5.00 -33.35
N HIS A 975 15.80 -4.51 -34.58
CA HIS A 975 16.50 -3.25 -34.86
C HIS A 975 15.48 -2.18 -35.24
N GLN A 976 15.52 -1.03 -34.55
CA GLN A 976 14.74 0.15 -34.91
C GLN A 976 15.56 1.05 -35.83
N VAL A 977 14.99 1.41 -36.97
CA VAL A 977 15.68 2.14 -38.04
C VAL A 977 14.81 3.27 -38.54
N VAL A 978 15.37 4.48 -38.61
CA VAL A 978 14.68 5.68 -39.10
C VAL A 978 15.10 5.95 -40.54
N TYR A 979 14.13 6.19 -41.43
CA TYR A 979 14.41 6.60 -42.81
C TYR A 979 14.11 8.08 -43.00
N ASN A 980 15.16 8.87 -43.17
CA ASN A 980 15.06 10.33 -43.18
C ASN A 980 14.76 10.94 -44.55
N THR A 981 14.89 10.17 -45.63
CA THR A 981 14.74 10.66 -47.01
C THR A 981 13.69 9.86 -47.79
N ALA A 982 12.97 10.51 -48.70
CA ALA A 982 12.08 9.81 -49.62
C ALA A 982 12.87 8.91 -50.59
N GLY A 983 12.37 7.71 -50.86
CA GLY A 983 13.00 6.74 -51.73
C GLY A 983 12.51 5.31 -51.51
N GLU A 984 12.96 4.41 -52.39
CA GLU A 984 12.80 2.96 -52.22
C GLU A 984 14.13 2.37 -51.71
N TYR A 985 14.07 1.59 -50.65
CA TYR A 985 15.25 1.04 -49.98
C TYR A 985 15.28 -0.48 -50.08
N ASN A 986 16.44 -1.00 -50.45
CA ASN A 986 16.74 -2.42 -50.32
C ASN A 986 17.20 -2.70 -48.89
N VAL A 987 16.75 -3.82 -48.33
CA VAL A 987 17.22 -4.29 -47.02
C VAL A 987 17.91 -5.63 -47.21
N LYS A 988 19.11 -5.74 -46.65
CA LYS A 988 19.99 -6.90 -46.78
C LYS A 988 20.33 -7.45 -45.40
N LEU A 989 20.15 -8.75 -45.21
CA LEU A 989 20.59 -9.50 -44.05
C LEU A 989 21.62 -10.55 -44.49
N THR A 990 22.82 -10.44 -43.95
CA THR A 990 23.91 -11.41 -44.17
C THR A 990 24.03 -12.29 -42.94
N ALA A 991 23.81 -13.59 -43.09
CA ALA A 991 24.06 -14.59 -42.07
C ALA A 991 25.41 -15.28 -42.34
N THR A 992 26.23 -15.41 -41.32
CA THR A 992 27.42 -16.26 -41.32
C THR A 992 27.03 -17.56 -40.64
N ASP A 993 27.22 -18.69 -41.31
CA ASP A 993 26.96 -20.00 -40.69
C ASP A 993 28.12 -20.46 -39.79
N ILE A 994 27.95 -21.57 -39.07
CA ILE A 994 29.00 -22.10 -38.19
C ILE A 994 30.25 -22.60 -38.93
N ASN A 995 30.20 -22.78 -40.25
CA ASN A 995 31.35 -23.13 -41.09
C ASN A 995 32.02 -21.87 -41.68
N GLU A 996 31.62 -20.67 -41.23
CA GLU A 996 32.03 -19.37 -41.76
C GLU A 996 31.55 -19.08 -43.20
N ASP A 997 30.58 -19.85 -43.72
CA ASP A 997 29.98 -19.57 -45.03
C ASP A 997 28.97 -18.43 -44.92
N LEU A 998 29.01 -17.48 -45.88
CA LEU A 998 28.12 -16.32 -45.93
C LEU A 998 26.89 -16.60 -46.80
N VAL A 999 25.70 -16.45 -46.22
CA VAL A 999 24.41 -16.51 -46.91
C VAL A 999 23.73 -15.15 -46.81
N VAL A 1000 23.13 -14.67 -47.90
CA VAL A 1000 22.52 -13.34 -47.98
C VAL A 1000 21.05 -13.46 -48.37
N GLU A 1001 20.19 -12.78 -47.61
CA GLU A 1001 18.82 -12.43 -48.01
C GLU A 1001 18.77 -10.93 -48.33
N GLU A 1002 18.37 -10.58 -49.54
CA GLU A 1002 18.18 -9.18 -49.96
C GLU A 1002 16.77 -8.99 -50.51
N LYS A 1003 16.00 -8.09 -49.89
CA LYS A 1003 14.67 -7.70 -50.35
C LYS A 1003 14.78 -6.35 -51.05
N PHE A 1004 14.48 -6.34 -52.35
CA PHE A 1004 14.58 -5.16 -53.22
C PHE A 1004 13.35 -4.26 -53.09
N SER A 1005 13.56 -2.93 -53.04
CA SER A 1005 12.49 -1.93 -52.84
C SER A 1005 11.54 -2.32 -51.70
N TYR A 1006 12.10 -2.86 -50.62
CA TYR A 1006 11.34 -3.47 -49.53
C TYR A 1006 10.69 -2.41 -48.62
N ILE A 1007 11.36 -1.27 -48.44
CA ILE A 1007 10.83 -0.11 -47.75
C ILE A 1007 10.61 1.03 -48.74
N ILE A 1008 9.43 1.64 -48.72
CA ILE A 1008 9.08 2.79 -49.54
C ILE A 1008 8.79 3.99 -48.64
N ILE A 1009 9.60 5.04 -48.77
CA ILE A 1009 9.45 6.29 -48.03
C ILE A 1009 9.02 7.39 -48.97
N GLN A 1010 7.90 8.02 -48.64
CA GLN A 1010 7.32 9.13 -49.39
C GLN A 1010 7.79 10.48 -48.81
N GLU A 1011 7.90 11.49 -49.67
CA GLU A 1011 8.29 12.86 -49.29
C GLU A 1011 7.24 13.50 -48.39
N ASN A 1012 7.67 14.23 -47.36
CA ASN A 1012 6.75 15.04 -46.55
C ASN A 1012 6.32 16.29 -47.31
N HIS A 1013 5.01 16.53 -47.41
CA HIS A 1013 4.47 17.64 -48.19
C HIS A 1013 4.24 18.87 -47.30
N THR A 1014 4.50 20.07 -47.83
CA THR A 1014 4.10 21.34 -47.17
C THR A 1014 3.04 22.03 -48.00
N PRO A 1015 1.74 21.90 -47.65
CA PRO A 1015 0.68 22.50 -48.44
C PRO A 1015 0.71 24.04 -48.33
N VAL A 1016 0.39 24.71 -49.43
CA VAL A 1016 0.39 26.18 -49.52
C VAL A 1016 -1.04 26.70 -49.57
N VAL A 1017 -1.36 27.69 -48.74
CA VAL A 1017 -2.69 28.33 -48.71
C VAL A 1017 -2.67 29.68 -49.43
N THR A 1018 -3.65 29.90 -50.30
CA THR A 1018 -3.91 31.19 -50.95
C THR A 1018 -5.21 31.82 -50.43
N VAL A 1019 -5.25 33.15 -50.39
CA VAL A 1019 -6.41 33.94 -49.90
C VAL A 1019 -6.97 34.77 -51.06
N SER A 1020 -8.28 34.68 -51.31
CA SER A 1020 -8.96 35.51 -52.31
C SER A 1020 -9.17 36.95 -51.82
N ASP A 1021 -9.50 37.86 -52.74
CA ASP A 1021 -10.15 39.13 -52.38
C ASP A 1021 -11.50 38.85 -51.68
N PRO A 1022 -11.95 39.73 -50.76
CA PRO A 1022 -13.22 39.55 -50.07
C PRO A 1022 -14.41 39.71 -51.03
N ASP A 1023 -15.41 38.86 -50.88
CA ASP A 1023 -16.66 38.93 -51.66
C ASP A 1023 -17.53 40.15 -51.28
N GLU A 1024 -18.66 40.34 -51.96
CA GLU A 1024 -19.60 41.46 -51.70
C GLU A 1024 -20.15 41.48 -50.26
N ASN A 1025 -20.02 40.37 -49.51
CA ASN A 1025 -20.44 40.24 -48.11
C ASN A 1025 -19.24 40.30 -47.12
N GLY A 1026 -18.01 40.47 -47.60
CA GLY A 1026 -16.80 40.55 -46.78
C GLY A 1026 -16.16 39.20 -46.44
N ASN A 1027 -16.53 38.12 -47.13
CA ASN A 1027 -15.98 36.77 -46.89
C ASN A 1027 -14.72 36.54 -47.72
N PHE A 1028 -13.72 35.88 -47.14
CA PHE A 1028 -12.51 35.46 -47.85
C PHE A 1028 -12.61 33.96 -48.19
N THR A 1029 -12.16 33.57 -49.37
CA THR A 1029 -11.98 32.15 -49.72
C THR A 1029 -10.52 31.76 -49.52
N LEU A 1030 -10.26 30.78 -48.65
CA LEU A 1030 -8.96 30.15 -48.48
C LEU A 1030 -8.90 28.91 -49.37
N THR A 1031 -7.83 28.71 -50.13
CA THR A 1031 -7.64 27.53 -50.99
C THR A 1031 -6.26 26.93 -50.78
N SER A 1032 -6.22 25.64 -50.45
CA SER A 1032 -5.00 24.85 -50.29
C SER A 1032 -4.49 24.26 -51.61
N THR A 1033 -3.22 23.88 -51.67
CA THR A 1033 -2.67 23.00 -52.71
C THR A 1033 -3.45 21.69 -52.79
N GLU A 1034 -3.47 21.06 -53.97
CA GLU A 1034 -4.22 19.82 -54.21
C GLU A 1034 -3.67 18.65 -53.37
N GLY A 1035 -4.58 17.81 -52.87
CA GLY A 1035 -4.35 16.63 -52.06
C GLY A 1035 -5.63 15.78 -51.94
N ASP A 1036 -5.46 14.60 -51.35
CA ASP A 1036 -6.50 13.55 -51.27
C ASP A 1036 -7.55 13.85 -50.20
N ALA A 1037 -7.16 14.53 -49.12
CA ALA A 1037 -8.04 14.96 -48.04
C ALA A 1037 -7.52 16.24 -47.37
N TYR A 1038 -8.44 16.99 -46.74
CA TYR A 1038 -8.14 18.28 -46.12
C TYR A 1038 -8.78 18.36 -44.73
N GLN A 1039 -8.11 19.03 -43.81
CA GLN A 1039 -8.70 19.47 -42.54
C GLN A 1039 -8.19 20.88 -42.21
N TRP A 1040 -9.10 21.84 -42.12
CA TRP A 1040 -8.75 23.21 -41.77
C TRP A 1040 -8.80 23.46 -40.26
N PHE A 1041 -7.96 24.40 -39.82
CA PHE A 1041 -7.84 24.85 -38.44
C PHE A 1041 -7.97 26.37 -38.36
N TYR A 1042 -8.54 26.87 -37.26
CA TYR A 1042 -8.58 28.29 -36.91
C TYR A 1042 -8.02 28.46 -35.50
N LYS A 1043 -6.93 29.21 -35.36
CA LYS A 1043 -6.17 29.37 -34.10
C LYS A 1043 -5.85 28.01 -33.45
N ASP A 1044 -5.34 27.09 -34.27
CA ASP A 1044 -5.00 25.71 -33.90
C ASP A 1044 -6.18 24.81 -33.46
N ALA A 1045 -7.42 25.30 -33.49
CA ALA A 1045 -8.60 24.48 -33.28
C ALA A 1045 -9.14 23.94 -34.61
N ILE A 1046 -9.55 22.67 -34.63
CA ILE A 1046 -10.20 22.04 -35.79
C ILE A 1046 -11.44 22.86 -36.14
N LEU A 1047 -11.58 23.22 -37.42
CA LEU A 1047 -12.84 23.73 -37.96
C LEU A 1047 -13.71 22.52 -38.36
N PRO A 1048 -14.80 22.23 -37.64
CA PRO A 1048 -15.68 21.11 -37.97
C PRO A 1048 -16.24 21.27 -39.39
N ASP A 1049 -16.33 20.18 -40.14
CA ASP A 1049 -16.87 20.10 -41.51
C ASP A 1049 -16.07 20.87 -42.59
N ALA A 1050 -14.96 21.50 -42.23
CA ALA A 1050 -14.05 22.18 -43.16
C ALA A 1050 -13.06 21.18 -43.76
N THR A 1051 -13.56 20.28 -44.61
CA THR A 1051 -12.79 19.16 -45.21
C THR A 1051 -12.58 19.28 -46.72
N SER A 1052 -12.92 20.43 -47.29
CA SER A 1052 -12.75 20.73 -48.71
C SER A 1052 -11.44 21.47 -48.97
N GLN A 1053 -10.91 21.35 -50.19
CA GLN A 1053 -9.71 22.08 -50.64
C GLN A 1053 -9.82 23.60 -50.47
N SER A 1054 -11.03 24.14 -50.61
CA SER A 1054 -11.34 25.55 -50.42
C SER A 1054 -12.43 25.75 -49.37
N ILE A 1055 -12.27 26.75 -48.50
CA ILE A 1055 -13.27 27.14 -47.49
C ILE A 1055 -13.51 28.65 -47.50
N MET A 1056 -14.73 29.07 -47.12
CA MET A 1056 -15.05 30.49 -46.93
C MET A 1056 -15.00 30.88 -45.46
N VAL A 1057 -14.36 32.00 -45.15
CA VAL A 1057 -14.13 32.47 -43.78
C VAL A 1057 -14.47 33.96 -43.61
N GLN A 1058 -14.97 34.31 -42.43
CA GLN A 1058 -15.40 35.67 -42.08
C GLN A 1058 -14.64 36.26 -40.88
N ASN A 1059 -14.07 35.39 -40.05
CA ASN A 1059 -13.44 35.79 -38.79
C ASN A 1059 -11.98 36.20 -39.02
N SER A 1060 -11.56 37.23 -38.29
CA SER A 1060 -10.15 37.62 -38.29
C SER A 1060 -9.33 36.70 -37.41
N GLY A 1061 -8.24 36.15 -37.94
CA GLY A 1061 -7.29 35.32 -37.18
C GLY A 1061 -6.50 34.38 -38.08
N ASP A 1062 -5.72 33.51 -37.45
CA ASP A 1062 -4.81 32.57 -38.13
C ASP A 1062 -5.53 31.29 -38.51
N TYR A 1063 -5.36 30.90 -39.78
CA TYR A 1063 -5.85 29.65 -40.34
C TYR A 1063 -4.69 28.80 -40.83
N LYS A 1064 -4.82 27.48 -40.75
CA LYS A 1064 -3.91 26.54 -41.43
C LYS A 1064 -4.68 25.31 -41.90
N VAL A 1065 -4.08 24.51 -42.76
CA VAL A 1065 -4.70 23.30 -43.30
C VAL A 1065 -3.73 22.13 -43.18
N SER A 1066 -4.24 21.00 -42.70
CA SER A 1066 -3.60 19.70 -42.90
C SER A 1066 -4.12 19.10 -44.20
N VAL A 1067 -3.21 18.64 -45.05
CA VAL A 1067 -3.51 18.02 -46.33
C VAL A 1067 -2.85 16.64 -46.36
N LEU A 1068 -3.63 15.62 -46.68
CA LEU A 1068 -3.10 14.30 -46.97
C LEU A 1068 -2.76 14.24 -48.46
N ILE A 1069 -1.51 13.93 -48.81
CA ILE A 1069 -1.07 13.75 -50.20
C ILE A 1069 -0.34 12.42 -50.31
N ASN A 1070 -0.86 11.50 -51.13
CA ASN A 1070 -0.29 10.16 -51.32
C ASN A 1070 -0.07 9.39 -49.99
N GLY A 1071 -0.95 9.60 -49.01
CA GLY A 1071 -0.87 8.97 -47.69
C GLY A 1071 0.00 9.66 -46.65
N CYS A 1072 0.71 10.75 -47.00
CA CYS A 1072 1.51 11.54 -46.06
C CYS A 1072 0.82 12.85 -45.67
N GLU A 1073 0.73 13.10 -44.37
CA GLU A 1073 0.11 14.31 -43.83
C GLU A 1073 1.09 15.49 -43.86
N GLY A 1074 0.70 16.55 -44.56
CA GLY A 1074 1.42 17.82 -44.61
C GLY A 1074 0.61 18.93 -43.97
N VAL A 1075 1.23 19.78 -43.15
CA VAL A 1075 0.54 20.92 -42.51
C VAL A 1075 1.09 22.23 -43.05
N SER A 1076 0.20 23.15 -43.43
CA SER A 1076 0.59 24.47 -43.95
C SER A 1076 1.14 25.38 -42.85
N GLU A 1077 1.91 26.40 -43.23
CA GLU A 1077 2.13 27.55 -42.37
C GLU A 1077 0.80 28.28 -42.04
N ASN A 1078 0.82 29.08 -40.96
CA ASN A 1078 -0.34 29.89 -40.56
C ASN A 1078 -0.57 31.05 -41.54
N ILE A 1079 -1.83 31.25 -41.95
CA ILE A 1079 -2.27 32.40 -42.75
C ILE A 1079 -3.26 33.27 -41.98
N THR A 1080 -2.92 34.55 -41.81
CA THR A 1080 -3.74 35.49 -41.05
C THR A 1080 -4.74 36.22 -41.96
N VAL A 1081 -6.03 36.12 -41.64
CA VAL A 1081 -7.12 36.89 -42.26
C VAL A 1081 -7.48 38.09 -41.36
N LEU A 1082 -7.63 39.30 -41.92
CA LEU A 1082 -8.00 40.52 -41.19
C LEU A 1082 -9.27 41.16 -41.80
N SER A 1083 -10.40 41.12 -41.09
CA SER A 1083 -11.66 41.80 -41.41
C SER A 1083 -11.82 43.10 -40.58
N ASN A 1084 -12.45 44.12 -41.17
CA ASN A 1084 -12.25 45.53 -40.75
C ASN A 1084 -13.37 46.17 -39.88
N ASP A 1085 -14.35 45.44 -39.35
CA ASP A 1085 -15.53 46.06 -38.71
C ASP A 1085 -15.73 45.75 -37.21
N SER A 1086 -15.52 46.77 -36.36
CA SER A 1086 -16.04 46.83 -34.99
C SER A 1086 -17.42 47.51 -35.00
N PRO A 1087 -18.46 46.94 -34.35
CA PRO A 1087 -19.81 47.52 -34.34
C PRO A 1087 -19.90 48.90 -33.63
N LEU A 1088 -18.88 49.27 -32.85
CA LEU A 1088 -18.72 50.63 -32.32
C LEU A 1088 -18.35 51.66 -33.39
N ASN A 1089 -17.64 51.23 -34.44
CA ASN A 1089 -17.00 52.10 -35.42
C ASN A 1089 -18.02 52.71 -36.42
N THR A 1090 -19.10 51.99 -36.69
CA THR A 1090 -20.25 52.44 -37.50
C THR A 1090 -21.23 53.33 -36.73
N SER A 1091 -21.18 53.29 -35.39
CA SER A 1091 -22.12 53.96 -34.50
C SER A 1091 -21.54 55.20 -33.80
N PHE A 1092 -20.26 55.53 -34.03
CA PHE A 1092 -19.54 56.64 -33.41
C PHE A 1092 -19.09 57.65 -34.47
N ILE A 1093 -19.53 58.91 -34.29
CA ILE A 1093 -19.21 60.01 -35.20
C ILE A 1093 -18.63 61.17 -34.39
N ALA A 1094 -17.51 61.74 -34.85
CA ALA A 1094 -16.88 62.93 -34.27
C ALA A 1094 -17.01 64.12 -35.25
N PHE A 1095 -17.54 65.24 -34.78
CA PHE A 1095 -17.83 66.40 -35.62
C PHE A 1095 -17.75 67.74 -34.84
N PRO A 1096 -17.26 68.83 -35.44
CA PRO A 1096 -16.66 68.90 -36.78
C PRO A 1096 -15.29 68.23 -36.83
N ASN A 1097 -14.86 67.83 -38.02
CA ASN A 1097 -13.53 67.32 -38.31
C ASN A 1097 -13.23 67.59 -39.80
N PRO A 1098 -12.31 68.50 -40.17
CA PRO A 1098 -11.36 69.22 -39.33
C PRO A 1098 -11.99 70.18 -38.31
N ILE A 1099 -11.30 70.41 -37.19
CA ILE A 1099 -11.69 71.36 -36.14
C ILE A 1099 -10.87 72.64 -36.35
N ASP A 1100 -11.49 73.66 -36.93
CA ASP A 1100 -10.84 74.94 -37.25
C ASP A 1100 -11.13 75.97 -36.13
N GLY A 1101 -10.08 76.37 -35.40
CA GLY A 1101 -10.11 77.44 -34.38
C GLY A 1101 -11.04 77.21 -33.18
N ALA A 1102 -11.69 76.05 -33.06
CA ALA A 1102 -12.69 75.77 -32.05
C ALA A 1102 -12.10 75.07 -30.80
N LYS A 1103 -12.65 75.40 -29.62
CA LYS A 1103 -12.16 74.90 -28.32
C LYS A 1103 -12.77 73.56 -27.89
N GLU A 1104 -13.71 73.00 -28.64
CA GLU A 1104 -14.41 71.76 -28.24
C GLU A 1104 -14.66 70.82 -29.43
N LEU A 1105 -14.44 69.52 -29.22
CA LEU A 1105 -14.80 68.44 -30.14
C LEU A 1105 -16.08 67.75 -29.66
N ASN A 1106 -17.08 67.66 -30.53
CA ASN A 1106 -18.30 66.91 -30.22
C ASN A 1106 -18.27 65.53 -30.82
N TYR A 1107 -18.88 64.58 -30.13
CA TYR A 1107 -19.13 63.27 -30.67
C TYR A 1107 -20.48 62.71 -30.24
N SER A 1108 -21.03 61.84 -31.07
CA SER A 1108 -22.33 61.19 -30.86
C SER A 1108 -22.23 59.69 -31.03
N PHE A 1109 -23.08 58.98 -30.26
CA PHE A 1109 -23.24 57.54 -30.36
C PHE A 1109 -24.66 57.16 -30.78
N GLU A 1110 -24.78 56.19 -31.68
CA GLU A 1110 -26.05 55.72 -32.26
C GLU A 1110 -26.38 54.24 -31.96
N ASN A 1111 -25.92 53.72 -30.82
CA ASN A 1111 -26.15 52.34 -30.39
C ASN A 1111 -26.55 52.17 -28.91
N LYS A 1112 -26.95 50.96 -28.52
CA LYS A 1112 -27.64 50.60 -27.25
C LYS A 1112 -26.73 50.43 -26.02
N ILE A 1113 -25.50 50.93 -26.05
CA ILE A 1113 -24.52 50.67 -24.99
C ILE A 1113 -24.82 51.57 -23.78
N PHE A 1114 -25.24 50.96 -22.66
CA PHE A 1114 -25.47 51.65 -21.39
C PHE A 1114 -24.34 51.32 -20.41
N GLY A 1115 -23.69 52.35 -19.84
CA GLY A 1115 -22.55 52.15 -18.93
C GLY A 1115 -21.47 53.22 -19.04
N SER A 1116 -20.36 52.99 -18.33
CA SER A 1116 -19.20 53.88 -18.35
C SER A 1116 -18.29 53.58 -19.53
N TYR A 1117 -17.86 54.61 -20.25
CA TYR A 1117 -16.93 54.50 -21.37
C TYR A 1117 -15.82 55.54 -21.23
N LEU A 1118 -14.66 55.23 -21.78
CA LEU A 1118 -13.48 56.09 -21.76
C LEU A 1118 -13.22 56.63 -23.16
N VAL A 1119 -13.08 57.95 -23.27
CA VAL A 1119 -12.65 58.61 -24.50
C VAL A 1119 -11.24 59.12 -24.32
N THR A 1120 -10.34 58.75 -25.23
CA THR A 1120 -8.95 59.19 -25.22
C THR A 1120 -8.58 59.79 -26.56
N ILE A 1121 -7.73 60.81 -26.55
CA ILE A 1121 -7.14 61.41 -27.74
C ILE A 1121 -5.64 61.09 -27.71
N HIS A 1122 -5.15 60.55 -28.82
CA HIS A 1122 -3.76 60.17 -29.01
C HIS A 1122 -3.18 60.91 -30.20
N SER A 1123 -1.92 61.31 -30.12
CA SER A 1123 -1.16 61.72 -31.31
C SER A 1123 -0.92 60.53 -32.24
N ILE A 1124 -0.49 60.80 -33.47
CA ILE A 1124 -0.25 59.76 -34.49
C ILE A 1124 0.82 58.75 -34.12
N ASP A 1125 1.76 59.12 -33.25
CA ASP A 1125 2.79 58.25 -32.68
C ASP A 1125 2.28 57.41 -31.48
N GLY A 1126 0.98 57.52 -31.16
CA GLY A 1126 0.31 56.73 -30.13
C GLY A 1126 0.32 57.32 -28.72
N LYS A 1127 1.03 58.43 -28.48
CA LYS A 1127 1.09 59.06 -27.16
C LYS A 1127 -0.29 59.62 -26.76
N LYS A 1128 -0.76 59.26 -25.56
CA LYS A 1128 -2.06 59.71 -25.04
C LYS A 1128 -1.96 61.17 -24.60
N ILE A 1129 -2.71 62.04 -25.25
CA ILE A 1129 -2.71 63.49 -25.03
C ILE A 1129 -3.80 63.88 -24.03
N LEU A 1130 -4.99 63.31 -24.16
CA LEU A 1130 -6.12 63.61 -23.29
C LEU A 1130 -6.96 62.35 -23.04
N SER A 1131 -7.55 62.25 -21.86
CA SER A 1131 -8.36 61.11 -21.45
C SER A 1131 -9.49 61.56 -20.54
N LYS A 1132 -10.73 61.22 -20.88
CA LYS A 1132 -11.91 61.61 -20.10
C LYS A 1132 -12.96 60.51 -20.09
N ARG A 1133 -13.43 60.18 -18.90
CA ARG A 1133 -14.42 59.12 -18.67
C ARG A 1133 -15.82 59.72 -18.62
N PHE A 1134 -16.76 59.05 -19.27
CA PHE A 1134 -18.16 59.44 -19.33
C PHE A 1134 -19.05 58.25 -18.98
N LYS A 1135 -20.32 58.54 -18.68
CA LYS A 1135 -21.36 57.53 -18.48
C LYS A 1135 -22.48 57.79 -19.46
N LYS A 1136 -22.81 56.81 -20.28
CA LYS A 1136 -23.89 56.89 -21.28
C LYS A 1136 -25.19 56.46 -20.63
N ASN A 1137 -26.19 57.32 -20.67
CA ASN A 1137 -27.49 57.07 -20.04
C ASN A 1137 -28.66 57.02 -21.04
N ARG A 1138 -28.43 57.34 -22.32
CA ARG A 1138 -29.46 57.35 -23.36
C ARG A 1138 -28.92 56.79 -24.67
N TYR A 1139 -29.80 56.21 -25.48
CA TYR A 1139 -29.46 55.58 -26.77
C TYR A 1139 -28.71 56.53 -27.72
N HIS A 1140 -29.25 57.74 -27.90
CA HIS A 1140 -28.61 58.85 -28.60
C HIS A 1140 -28.13 59.88 -27.58
N GLU A 1141 -26.82 60.10 -27.51
CA GLU A 1141 -26.23 61.08 -26.62
C GLU A 1141 -25.06 61.78 -27.32
N LYS A 1142 -25.10 63.11 -27.31
CA LYS A 1142 -24.01 63.96 -27.81
C LYS A 1142 -23.24 64.52 -26.62
N LYS A 1143 -21.91 64.39 -26.67
CA LYS A 1143 -21.00 64.91 -25.65
C LYS A 1143 -19.89 65.74 -26.30
N SER A 1144 -19.29 66.60 -25.50
CA SER A 1144 -18.26 67.54 -25.93
C SER A 1144 -17.04 67.42 -25.02
N ILE A 1145 -15.85 67.47 -25.62
CA ILE A 1145 -14.57 67.51 -24.92
C ILE A 1145 -13.88 68.83 -25.26
N ASP A 1146 -13.48 69.57 -24.22
CA ASP A 1146 -12.65 70.76 -24.34
C ASP A 1146 -11.22 70.37 -24.74
N LEU A 1147 -10.74 70.97 -25.82
CA LEU A 1147 -9.43 70.72 -26.44
C LEU A 1147 -8.44 71.87 -26.19
N LYS A 1148 -8.76 72.81 -25.29
CA LYS A 1148 -7.93 73.97 -25.00
C LYS A 1148 -6.50 73.59 -24.59
N GLY A 1149 -5.52 74.06 -25.36
CA GLY A 1149 -4.09 73.82 -25.12
C GLY A 1149 -3.49 72.64 -25.89
N ILE A 1150 -4.25 71.96 -26.75
CA ILE A 1150 -3.72 70.97 -27.70
C ILE A 1150 -3.22 71.68 -28.95
N GLU A 1151 -2.00 71.34 -29.39
CA GLU A 1151 -1.37 71.94 -30.58
C GLU A 1151 -2.01 71.42 -31.88
N SER A 1152 -2.01 72.27 -32.93
CA SER A 1152 -2.53 71.92 -34.24
C SER A 1152 -1.80 70.72 -34.84
N GLY A 1153 -2.55 69.75 -35.36
CA GLY A 1153 -2.00 68.50 -35.84
C GLY A 1153 -3.03 67.41 -36.07
N LEU A 1154 -2.52 66.24 -36.43
CA LEU A 1154 -3.31 65.05 -36.72
C LEU A 1154 -3.38 64.13 -35.49
N TYR A 1155 -4.57 63.69 -35.12
CA TYR A 1155 -4.79 62.89 -33.92
C TYR A 1155 -5.77 61.73 -34.16
N PHE A 1156 -5.77 60.76 -33.25
CA PHE A 1156 -6.78 59.71 -33.16
C PHE A 1156 -7.60 59.87 -31.88
N ILE A 1157 -8.92 59.95 -32.02
CA ILE A 1157 -9.85 59.79 -30.90
C ILE A 1157 -10.23 58.32 -30.80
N LYS A 1158 -10.00 57.71 -29.64
CA LYS A 1158 -10.34 56.33 -29.32
C LYS A 1158 -11.41 56.28 -28.25
N ILE A 1159 -12.31 55.32 -28.36
CA ILE A 1159 -13.30 55.00 -27.34
C ILE A 1159 -13.14 53.56 -26.93
N LEU A 1160 -13.14 53.35 -25.61
CA LEU A 1160 -13.13 52.04 -24.99
C LEU A 1160 -14.34 51.87 -24.07
N SER A 1161 -15.03 50.74 -24.21
CA SER A 1161 -16.11 50.33 -23.32
C SER A 1161 -16.05 48.81 -23.14
N GLY A 1162 -15.68 48.35 -21.94
CA GLY A 1162 -15.29 46.95 -21.72
C GLY A 1162 -14.12 46.57 -22.61
N ASP A 1163 -14.21 45.41 -23.26
CA ASP A 1163 -13.18 44.87 -24.16
C ASP A 1163 -13.34 45.38 -25.61
N GLN A 1164 -14.33 46.23 -25.88
CA GLN A 1164 -14.58 46.78 -27.21
C GLN A 1164 -13.93 48.15 -27.41
N GLN A 1165 -13.32 48.35 -28.59
CA GLN A 1165 -12.65 49.58 -28.97
C GLN A 1165 -13.11 50.06 -30.36
N ALA A 1166 -13.20 51.38 -30.52
CA ALA A 1166 -13.29 52.05 -31.82
C ALA A 1166 -12.38 53.29 -31.85
N GLN A 1167 -11.95 53.69 -33.05
CA GLN A 1167 -11.11 54.87 -33.23
C GLN A 1167 -11.43 55.64 -34.51
N ARG A 1168 -11.34 56.97 -34.44
CA ARG A 1168 -11.47 57.87 -35.60
C ARG A 1168 -10.31 58.84 -35.65
N LYS A 1169 -9.90 59.18 -36.87
CA LYS A 1169 -8.88 60.17 -37.14
C LYS A 1169 -9.50 61.56 -37.16
N ILE A 1170 -8.89 62.51 -36.46
CA ILE A 1170 -9.32 63.91 -36.43
C ILE A 1170 -8.14 64.85 -36.75
N ILE A 1171 -8.48 66.00 -37.32
CA ILE A 1171 -7.54 67.08 -37.63
C ILE A 1171 -7.92 68.28 -36.77
N ILE A 1172 -6.95 68.83 -36.04
CA ILE A 1172 -7.10 70.06 -35.25
C ILE A 1172 -6.21 71.10 -35.94
N GLU A 1173 -6.79 72.21 -36.40
CA GLU A 1173 -6.09 73.29 -37.11
C GLU A 1173 -5.85 74.52 -36.24
#